data_AF-A0A9W7A9R5-F1
#
_entry.id   AF-A0A9W7A9R5-F1
#
_cell.length_a   1.000
_cell.length_b   1.000
_cell.length_c   1.000
_cell.angle_alpha   90.00
_cell.angle_beta   90.00
_cell.angle_gamma   90.00
#
_symmetry.space_group_name_H-M   'P 1'
#
loop_
_entity.id
_entity.type
_entity.pdbx_description
1 polymer ?
#
loop_
_entity_poly.entity_id
_entity_poly.type
_entity_poly.pdbx_seq_one_letter_code
_entity_poly.pdbx_strand_id
1 'polypeptide(L)'
;MPPSSSTMSNSTPLSTTPLSTPSTVSWTGSTTTCTTSPTESLYSSSASTSTSTVSTTSLGGTRSKKTKKKKGMKDDLISFEGKAVRNIMNIGQQGMEAGVFPRFQKMSWSLFLAILLVCSIPPIFSMSLFSSLGWGLSIFKLTKKVEFMVNFYILTAMFILLCLNVFDSHLWEGSRRMMARRGLYGFCLFLFSLSVVFSCGKHPYGPLCMFALGTPIWLVISKHVLLRASFKDFVGWLPGPLFLLSISIFAYWLNWTWKGKEAEEIDAGGDNVGNEWSIDIRNKYAMEIGCAPNFDEYPQCESLYNEESAEWLTGVLPGGCTEVYDTCLDAFLIWSMPFFVSLYLFFLSHMAIYVKIDELDGAPQGFSRLIMLLIFGLWCAASMSASNAAVTNAFIAFLLFCGLSTAVVFIFVHSRKSAEERLLTPFTSMMKKYFHKYGDWFRGFAILICLPIAGIHAWLSFVTQCIRKSGINKFAPPIKDEDRQYYLTKTASGQFNSLLGWRWSSVLQKSLIIGLCIQTMTVIITKFTYLFLAWLKVEVKSMDLMSVTLIMVIVGVTMFLFPPIPGVPIYFTSGIILVAAGEKTLGTPMAIVYTCAFNLILKLLACTVQQKCIGTPLKRNIAVRQAVGINTPLIRTIKLVLSKKGFSTVKVATLVGGPDWPTSVLCGILDLPLLPILIGTLPVIIIIVPTVLSGSFVYLAEDYTWAGTASAISMSVTGLIIMGAPAIMLYHVEKAMEEEKEVLEQMPYDQEVLIADENEEQRRLLFLDVTSWGNTRWWMKTILITGNVAMGLSVYLVMGGGEMCFARFTMKDSIERDLGGDAWSLIKFPGYIAIGLLVYGIFALTVFHKWANKKTDRALQHGLVVVGTKGTGVNYLAAGGRSGSVVSVESASTVGSGLEIGGGEEEDGEVKTPDNV
;
A
#
# COMPACT_ATOMS: atom_id res chain seq x y z
N MET A 1 17.95 50.42 -27.47
CA MET A 1 17.55 51.84 -27.32
C MET A 1 17.28 52.07 -25.83
N PRO A 2 18.10 52.89 -25.14
CA PRO A 2 17.97 53.19 -23.71
C PRO A 2 17.39 54.64 -23.52
N PRO A 3 17.50 55.29 -22.35
CA PRO A 3 16.53 55.31 -21.24
C PRO A 3 16.05 56.75 -20.91
N SER A 4 15.21 56.94 -19.88
CA SER A 4 15.00 58.27 -19.27
C SER A 4 14.94 58.19 -17.74
N SER A 5 15.86 58.92 -17.13
CA SER A 5 16.06 59.20 -15.70
C SER A 5 15.40 60.52 -15.28
N SER A 6 15.60 60.90 -14.00
CA SER A 6 15.34 62.19 -13.31
C SER A 6 14.08 62.16 -12.39
N THR A 7 14.06 62.69 -11.15
CA THR A 7 14.99 63.59 -10.42
C THR A 7 14.71 63.64 -8.89
N MET A 8 15.78 63.91 -8.15
CA MET A 8 16.00 64.48 -6.79
C MET A 8 14.83 65.17 -6.01
N SER A 9 14.82 65.08 -4.67
CA SER A 9 15.50 66.04 -3.75
C SER A 9 15.04 66.00 -2.26
N ASN A 10 16.04 65.90 -1.37
CA ASN A 10 16.25 66.47 -0.02
C ASN A 10 15.08 66.98 0.86
N SER A 11 15.06 66.57 2.14
CA SER A 11 15.57 67.38 3.29
C SER A 11 15.15 66.84 4.67
N THR A 12 16.13 66.59 5.54
CA THR A 12 16.09 66.69 7.02
C THR A 12 16.25 68.18 7.43
N PRO A 13 15.93 68.68 8.67
CA PRO A 13 16.40 68.12 9.96
C PRO A 13 15.63 68.44 11.29
N LEU A 14 16.10 67.76 12.36
CA LEU A 14 16.20 68.15 13.80
C LEU A 14 14.98 68.66 14.61
N SER A 15 14.66 68.02 15.75
CA SER A 15 15.21 68.36 17.09
C SER A 15 14.45 67.79 18.30
N THR A 16 15.23 67.52 19.36
CA THR A 16 14.94 67.60 20.83
C THR A 16 14.27 66.44 21.61
N THR A 17 15.06 65.97 22.58
CA THR A 17 14.90 65.09 23.77
C THR A 17 14.02 65.74 24.88
N PRO A 18 13.89 65.26 26.16
CA PRO A 18 14.55 64.15 26.90
C PRO A 18 13.72 63.34 27.95
N LEU A 19 14.40 62.32 28.52
CA LEU A 19 14.38 61.77 29.91
C LEU A 19 13.08 61.26 30.59
N SER A 20 13.11 60.00 31.06
CA SER A 20 13.21 59.69 32.51
C SER A 20 13.25 58.17 32.80
N THR A 21 14.32 57.74 33.47
CA THR A 21 14.33 56.65 34.46
C THR A 21 14.02 57.24 35.84
N PRO A 22 13.58 56.46 36.86
CA PRO A 22 14.57 55.94 37.79
C PRO A 22 14.26 54.62 38.54
N SER A 23 15.35 54.04 39.03
CA SER A 23 15.60 53.47 40.37
C SER A 23 15.02 52.11 40.81
N THR A 24 15.96 51.17 40.89
CA THR A 24 16.21 50.18 41.94
C THR A 24 16.05 50.70 43.39
N VAL A 25 15.51 49.84 44.28
CA VAL A 25 15.76 49.86 45.73
C VAL A 25 15.99 48.43 46.23
N SER A 26 17.17 48.22 46.81
CA SER A 26 17.58 47.08 47.62
C SER A 26 17.39 47.41 49.10
N TRP A 27 16.91 46.46 49.93
CA TRP A 27 17.21 46.43 51.36
C TRP A 27 17.39 44.99 51.86
N THR A 28 18.30 44.87 52.81
CA THR A 28 19.02 43.70 53.31
C THR A 28 18.39 43.06 54.56
N GLY A 29 18.49 41.73 54.66
CA GLY A 29 19.01 40.98 55.81
C GLY A 29 18.20 40.87 57.12
N SER A 30 17.84 39.65 57.53
CA SER A 30 18.53 38.91 58.62
C SER A 30 17.77 37.64 59.09
N THR A 31 18.51 36.52 59.04
CA THR A 31 18.56 35.35 59.96
C THR A 31 17.38 35.01 60.87
N THR A 32 16.88 33.76 60.80
CA THR A 32 16.95 32.80 61.94
C THR A 32 16.81 31.34 61.50
N THR A 33 17.59 30.50 62.17
CA THR A 33 17.78 29.03 62.16
C THR A 33 16.57 28.18 62.60
N CYS A 34 16.72 26.85 62.42
CA CYS A 34 16.14 25.69 63.14
C CYS A 34 15.27 24.74 62.28
N THR A 35 15.80 23.59 61.84
CA THR A 35 15.84 22.24 62.50
C THR A 35 14.55 21.41 62.38
N THR A 36 14.62 20.41 61.51
CA THR A 36 14.32 18.98 61.73
C THR A 36 13.18 18.54 62.67
N SER A 37 12.20 17.83 62.06
CA SER A 37 11.58 16.55 62.48
C SER A 37 10.65 16.55 63.72
N PRO A 38 9.95 15.45 64.11
CA PRO A 38 9.46 14.23 63.43
C PRO A 38 7.99 13.85 63.84
N THR A 39 7.61 12.60 63.51
CA THR A 39 6.70 11.68 64.25
C THR A 39 5.19 11.93 64.27
N GLU A 40 4.44 10.92 63.82
CA GLU A 40 3.39 10.32 64.66
C GLU A 40 3.02 8.90 64.15
N SER A 41 3.38 7.90 64.94
CA SER A 41 2.64 6.64 65.04
C SER A 41 2.50 6.32 66.52
N LEU A 42 1.26 6.14 66.98
CA LEU A 42 0.97 5.54 68.28
C LEU A 42 -0.36 4.79 68.23
N TYR A 43 -0.25 3.53 68.63
CA TYR A 43 -1.31 2.57 68.91
C TYR A 43 -2.18 3.02 70.11
N SER A 44 -3.48 2.71 70.07
CA SER A 44 -4.24 2.14 71.22
C SER A 44 -5.59 1.63 70.70
N SER A 45 -5.85 0.31 70.80
CA SER A 45 -6.69 -0.34 71.83
C SER A 45 -8.17 -0.46 71.44
N SER A 46 -8.67 -1.69 71.33
CA SER A 46 -9.79 -2.20 72.14
C SER A 46 -10.37 -3.50 71.56
N ALA A 47 -10.83 -4.34 72.49
CA ALA A 47 -11.19 -5.73 72.34
C ALA A 47 -12.71 -5.94 72.14
N SER A 48 -13.09 -7.08 71.55
CA SER A 48 -14.28 -7.89 71.92
C SER A 48 -14.29 -9.14 71.01
N THR A 49 -14.01 -10.37 71.47
CA THR A 49 -14.78 -11.35 72.28
C THR A 49 -15.94 -12.05 71.55
N SER A 50 -15.87 -13.40 71.57
CA SER A 50 -16.98 -14.39 71.51
C SER A 50 -17.48 -14.79 70.09
N THR A 51 -17.78 -16.03 69.70
CA THR A 51 -17.69 -17.38 70.32
C THR A 51 -17.94 -18.45 69.22
N SER A 52 -17.33 -19.65 69.36
CA SER A 52 -17.82 -21.03 69.09
C SER A 52 -18.49 -21.39 67.73
N THR A 53 -18.36 -22.57 67.09
CA THR A 53 -18.15 -23.97 67.54
C THR A 53 -17.99 -24.85 66.27
N VAL A 54 -16.97 -25.71 66.18
CA VAL A 54 -16.99 -27.21 66.21
C VAL A 54 -17.11 -27.95 64.86
N SER A 55 -16.03 -28.71 64.54
CA SER A 55 -15.99 -30.20 64.36
C SER A 55 -14.62 -30.60 63.73
N THR A 56 -13.60 -31.09 64.47
CA THR A 56 -13.24 -32.52 64.77
C THR A 56 -13.14 -33.41 63.51
N THR A 57 -12.10 -34.21 63.20
CA THR A 57 -10.95 -34.87 63.87
C THR A 57 -10.13 -35.51 62.73
N SER A 58 -8.80 -35.71 62.72
CA SER A 58 -8.04 -36.69 63.53
C SER A 58 -6.51 -36.55 63.37
N LEU A 59 -5.79 -36.70 64.50
CA LEU A 59 -4.54 -37.48 64.76
C LEU A 59 -3.45 -37.53 63.66
N GLY A 60 -2.17 -37.24 63.88
CA GLY A 60 -1.35 -36.96 65.06
C GLY A 60 0.12 -37.11 64.63
N GLY A 61 1.05 -36.28 65.12
CA GLY A 61 2.47 -36.46 64.78
C GLY A 61 3.38 -35.25 65.02
N THR A 62 4.03 -35.26 66.18
CA THR A 62 5.37 -34.74 66.49
C THR A 62 5.72 -33.26 66.25
N ARG A 63 5.84 -32.58 67.39
CA ARG A 63 6.40 -31.25 67.65
C ARG A 63 7.89 -31.19 67.27
N SER A 64 8.24 -30.37 66.28
CA SER A 64 9.61 -29.86 66.11
C SER A 64 9.56 -28.34 65.93
N LYS A 65 10.16 -27.61 66.87
CA LYS A 65 10.37 -26.16 66.81
C LYS A 65 11.25 -25.83 65.60
N LYS A 66 10.68 -25.28 64.53
CA LYS A 66 11.45 -24.60 63.48
C LYS A 66 11.29 -23.08 63.63
N THR A 67 12.42 -22.47 63.91
CA THR A 67 12.77 -21.05 63.82
C THR A 67 12.13 -20.38 62.60
N LYS A 68 11.41 -19.25 62.82
CA LYS A 68 11.00 -18.33 61.76
C LYS A 68 12.25 -17.77 61.09
N LYS A 69 12.61 -18.34 59.94
CA LYS A 69 13.64 -17.82 59.05
C LYS A 69 13.08 -16.55 58.41
N LYS A 70 13.75 -15.42 58.62
CA LYS A 70 13.54 -14.16 57.87
C LYS A 70 13.53 -14.51 56.38
N LYS A 71 12.35 -14.46 55.74
CA LYS A 71 12.22 -14.59 54.30
C LYS A 71 12.86 -13.34 53.71
N GLY A 72 14.00 -13.52 53.06
CA GLY A 72 14.82 -12.40 52.60
C GLY A 72 14.16 -11.74 51.39
N MET A 73 14.34 -10.43 51.27
CA MET A 73 13.98 -9.61 50.11
C MET A 73 14.41 -10.23 48.75
N LYS A 74 15.41 -11.12 48.74
CA LYS A 74 15.80 -11.94 47.59
C LYS A 74 14.71 -12.91 47.11
N ASP A 75 13.97 -13.56 48.00
CA ASP A 75 12.93 -14.52 47.61
C ASP A 75 11.71 -13.81 46.99
N ASP A 76 11.44 -12.58 47.43
CA ASP A 76 10.40 -11.74 46.85
C ASP A 76 10.84 -11.12 45.52
N LEU A 77 12.13 -10.77 45.34
CA LEU A 77 12.70 -10.35 44.06
C LEU A 77 12.65 -11.47 43.01
N ILE A 78 13.01 -12.70 43.40
CA ILE A 78 12.97 -13.90 42.53
C ILE A 78 11.51 -14.24 42.17
N SER A 79 10.57 -14.08 43.11
CA SER A 79 9.13 -14.22 42.86
C SER A 79 8.59 -13.17 41.89
N PHE A 80 9.08 -11.93 41.98
CA PHE A 80 8.69 -10.82 41.11
C PHE A 80 9.24 -10.99 39.69
N GLU A 81 10.51 -11.36 39.54
CA GLU A 81 11.12 -11.73 38.26
C GLU A 81 10.39 -12.93 37.62
N GLY A 82 10.06 -13.96 38.40
CA GLY A 82 9.32 -15.12 37.92
C GLY A 82 7.87 -14.83 37.51
N LYS A 83 7.26 -13.74 37.99
CA LYS A 83 5.94 -13.26 37.53
C LYS A 83 6.07 -12.38 36.29
N ALA A 84 7.05 -11.49 36.23
CA ALA A 84 7.31 -10.64 35.07
C ALA A 84 7.66 -11.48 33.83
N VAL A 85 8.52 -12.48 33.98
CA VAL A 85 8.88 -13.42 32.90
C VAL A 85 7.67 -14.24 32.45
N ARG A 86 6.82 -14.72 33.37
CA ARG A 86 5.56 -15.41 33.01
C ARG A 86 4.60 -14.50 32.27
N ASN A 87 4.47 -13.23 32.69
CA ASN A 87 3.62 -12.27 32.00
C ASN A 87 4.14 -11.96 30.59
N ILE A 88 5.46 -11.82 30.41
CA ILE A 88 6.09 -11.63 29.10
C ILE A 88 5.89 -12.86 28.21
N MET A 89 6.04 -14.08 28.76
CA MET A 89 5.76 -15.31 28.01
C MET A 89 4.29 -15.43 27.61
N ASN A 90 3.36 -15.06 28.50
CA ASN A 90 1.93 -15.05 28.21
C ASN A 90 1.57 -14.02 27.13
N ILE A 91 2.17 -12.81 27.17
CA ILE A 91 2.01 -11.80 26.12
C ILE A 91 2.60 -12.31 24.80
N GLY A 92 3.77 -12.97 24.84
CA GLY A 92 4.37 -13.60 23.67
C GLY A 92 3.48 -14.69 23.07
N GLN A 93 2.87 -15.54 23.91
CA GLN A 93 1.95 -16.58 23.47
C GLN A 93 0.66 -15.99 22.90
N GLN A 94 0.06 -15.01 23.55
CA GLN A 94 -1.13 -14.30 23.06
C GLN A 94 -0.85 -13.56 21.75
N GLY A 95 0.32 -12.93 21.61
CA GLY A 95 0.70 -12.29 20.35
C GLY A 95 1.03 -13.29 19.24
N MET A 96 1.54 -14.49 19.56
CA MET A 96 1.67 -15.60 18.60
C MET A 96 0.31 -16.15 18.18
N GLU A 97 -0.66 -16.23 19.10
CA GLU A 97 -2.04 -16.64 18.82
C GLU A 97 -2.83 -15.58 18.03
N ALA A 98 -2.52 -14.29 18.24
CA ALA A 98 -3.06 -13.16 17.50
C ALA A 98 -2.37 -12.93 16.14
N GLY A 99 -1.35 -13.73 15.78
CA GLY A 99 -0.61 -13.59 14.53
C GLY A 99 0.32 -12.36 14.47
N VAL A 100 0.54 -11.68 15.59
CA VAL A 100 1.43 -10.51 15.72
C VAL A 100 2.90 -10.92 15.87
N PHE A 101 3.16 -12.05 16.55
CA PHE A 101 4.51 -12.61 16.68
C PHE A 101 4.69 -13.84 15.78
N PRO A 102 5.84 -13.97 15.10
CA PRO A 102 6.15 -15.17 14.35
C PRO A 102 6.14 -16.44 15.21
N ARG A 103 5.57 -17.54 14.71
CA ARG A 103 5.78 -18.87 15.31
C ARG A 103 7.21 -19.33 15.03
N PHE A 104 8.06 -19.25 16.04
CA PHE A 104 9.47 -19.65 15.96
C PHE A 104 9.61 -21.18 15.90
N GLN A 105 10.43 -21.67 14.96
CA GLN A 105 10.91 -23.05 15.03
C GLN A 105 11.94 -23.14 16.16
N LYS A 106 11.90 -24.21 16.95
CA LYS A 106 12.87 -24.43 18.04
C LYS A 106 14.28 -24.47 17.46
N MET A 107 15.18 -23.66 18.02
CA MET A 107 16.55 -23.48 17.55
C MET A 107 17.49 -23.35 18.75
N SER A 108 18.74 -23.82 18.61
CA SER A 108 19.77 -23.60 19.63
C SER A 108 20.20 -22.12 19.67
N TRP A 109 20.57 -21.62 20.85
CA TRP A 109 20.97 -20.22 21.00
C TRP A 109 22.18 -19.83 20.12
N SER A 110 23.14 -20.75 19.94
CA SER A 110 24.29 -20.54 19.06
C SER A 110 23.88 -20.37 17.59
N LEU A 111 22.93 -21.17 17.11
CA LEU A 111 22.41 -21.05 15.75
C LEU A 111 21.58 -19.77 15.59
N PHE A 112 20.80 -19.38 16.62
CA PHE A 112 20.08 -18.11 16.62
C PHE A 112 21.02 -16.92 16.44
N LEU A 113 22.11 -16.87 17.22
CA LEU A 113 23.10 -15.80 17.13
C LEU A 113 23.84 -15.79 15.79
N ALA A 114 24.18 -16.97 15.25
CA ALA A 114 24.83 -17.07 13.93
C ALA A 114 23.92 -16.53 12.82
N ILE A 115 22.63 -16.88 12.83
CA ILE A 115 21.67 -16.37 11.85
C ILE A 115 21.40 -14.88 12.05
N LEU A 116 21.34 -14.40 13.30
CA LEU A 116 21.21 -12.98 13.60
C LEU A 116 22.38 -12.18 13.01
N LEU A 117 23.61 -12.68 13.15
CA LEU A 117 24.79 -12.04 12.57
C LEU A 117 24.72 -12.02 11.03
N VAL A 118 24.33 -13.12 10.40
CA VAL A 118 24.10 -13.18 8.94
C VAL A 118 23.03 -12.18 8.49
N CYS A 119 21.93 -12.06 9.24
CA CYS A 119 20.84 -11.13 8.96
C CYS A 119 21.24 -9.66 9.20
N SER A 120 22.20 -9.38 10.08
CA SER A 120 22.65 -8.02 10.39
C SER A 120 23.54 -7.39 9.32
N ILE A 121 24.15 -8.19 8.44
CA ILE A 121 25.10 -7.67 7.44
C ILE A 121 24.46 -6.70 6.44
N PRO A 122 23.35 -7.05 5.74
CA PRO A 122 22.70 -6.11 4.82
C PRO A 122 22.24 -4.78 5.47
N PRO A 123 21.58 -4.76 6.64
CA PRO A 123 21.15 -3.51 7.24
C PRO A 123 22.32 -2.67 7.75
N ILE A 124 23.37 -3.27 8.34
CA ILE A 124 24.58 -2.53 8.72
C ILE A 124 25.21 -1.89 7.49
N PHE A 125 25.37 -2.65 6.40
CA PHE A 125 25.93 -2.12 5.16
C PHE A 125 25.08 -0.98 4.57
N SER A 126 23.76 -1.17 4.51
CA SER A 126 22.84 -0.18 3.96
C SER A 126 22.80 1.10 4.80
N MET A 127 22.72 0.99 6.13
CA MET A 127 22.71 2.14 7.03
C MET A 127 24.06 2.88 7.01
N SER A 128 25.18 2.18 7.00
CA SER A 128 26.50 2.81 6.94
C SER A 128 26.74 3.58 5.64
N LEU A 129 26.18 3.15 4.51
CA LEU A 129 26.41 3.79 3.21
C LEU A 129 25.34 4.80 2.81
N PHE A 130 24.09 4.62 3.23
CA PHE A 130 22.94 5.35 2.67
C PHE A 130 22.07 6.05 3.73
N SER A 131 22.52 6.11 5.00
CA SER A 131 21.86 6.85 6.06
C SER A 131 22.75 7.96 6.62
N SER A 132 22.14 8.94 7.29
CA SER A 132 22.81 9.99 8.07
C SER A 132 23.62 9.44 9.25
N LEU A 133 23.37 8.20 9.65
CA LEU A 133 24.19 7.48 10.64
C LEU A 133 25.60 7.13 10.15
N GLY A 134 25.84 7.18 8.84
CA GLY A 134 27.12 6.84 8.23
C GLY A 134 27.51 7.83 7.14
N TRP A 135 27.94 7.33 5.99
CA TRP A 135 28.43 8.15 4.87
C TRP A 135 27.33 8.54 3.87
N GLY A 136 26.06 8.45 4.24
CA GLY A 136 24.91 8.68 3.35
C GLY A 136 24.98 10.00 2.60
N LEU A 137 25.28 11.10 3.28
CA LEU A 137 25.34 12.44 2.68
C LEU A 137 26.42 12.52 1.58
N SER A 138 27.63 12.06 1.87
CA SER A 138 28.74 12.02 0.92
C SER A 138 28.47 11.10 -0.27
N ILE A 139 27.86 9.93 -0.01
CA ILE A 139 27.52 8.97 -1.08
C ILE A 139 26.44 9.55 -1.99
N PHE A 140 25.38 10.14 -1.45
CA PHE A 140 24.34 10.78 -2.25
C PHE A 140 24.91 11.92 -3.09
N LYS A 141 25.75 12.79 -2.51
CA LYS A 141 26.46 13.84 -3.24
C LYS A 141 27.30 13.27 -4.39
N LEU A 142 28.02 12.18 -4.15
CA LEU A 142 28.81 11.51 -5.19
C LEU A 142 27.92 10.94 -6.29
N THR A 143 26.82 10.26 -5.92
CA THR A 143 25.90 9.66 -6.89
C THR A 143 25.26 10.68 -7.82
N LYS A 144 24.91 11.88 -7.31
CA LYS A 144 24.41 12.98 -8.14
C LYS A 144 25.43 13.43 -9.20
N LYS A 145 26.71 13.49 -8.86
CA LYS A 145 27.77 13.86 -9.83
C LYS A 145 27.91 12.86 -10.98
N VAL A 146 27.61 11.58 -10.73
CA VAL A 146 27.72 10.50 -11.75
C VAL A 146 26.37 10.13 -12.38
N GLU A 147 25.29 10.85 -12.06
CA GLU A 147 23.93 10.51 -12.49
C GLU A 147 23.78 10.47 -14.01
N PHE A 148 24.53 11.29 -14.74
CA PHE A 148 24.51 11.29 -16.21
C PHE A 148 24.89 9.92 -16.82
N MET A 149 25.65 9.09 -16.10
CA MET A 149 26.02 7.73 -16.53
C MET A 149 24.89 6.71 -16.36
N VAL A 150 23.85 7.00 -15.57
CA VAL A 150 22.74 6.07 -15.30
C VAL A 150 22.07 5.63 -16.59
N ASN A 151 21.75 6.58 -17.47
CA ASN A 151 21.13 6.28 -18.76
C ASN A 151 22.03 5.37 -19.62
N PHE A 152 23.35 5.58 -19.58
CA PHE A 152 24.30 4.75 -20.31
C PHE A 152 24.32 3.31 -19.77
N TYR A 153 24.33 3.12 -18.44
CA TYR A 153 24.30 1.79 -17.83
C TYR A 153 22.99 1.04 -18.15
N ILE A 154 21.84 1.71 -18.06
CA ILE A 154 20.54 1.14 -18.39
C ILE A 154 20.50 0.77 -19.88
N LEU A 155 20.87 1.68 -20.78
CA LEU A 155 20.87 1.42 -22.22
C LEU A 155 21.82 0.28 -22.59
N THR A 156 22.99 0.22 -21.97
CA THR A 156 23.96 -0.88 -22.17
C THR A 156 23.39 -2.21 -21.69
N ALA A 157 22.81 -2.26 -20.49
CA ALA A 157 22.19 -3.47 -19.96
C ALA A 157 21.00 -3.94 -20.81
N MET A 158 20.15 -3.00 -21.24
CA MET A 158 19.03 -3.25 -22.13
C MET A 158 19.50 -3.73 -23.51
N PHE A 159 20.57 -3.16 -24.05
CA PHE A 159 21.17 -3.60 -25.31
C PHE A 159 21.75 -5.02 -25.21
N ILE A 160 22.42 -5.35 -24.11
CA ILE A 160 22.93 -6.72 -23.89
C ILE A 160 21.76 -7.69 -23.73
N LEU A 161 20.72 -7.36 -22.94
CA LEU A 161 19.53 -8.20 -22.82
C LEU A 161 18.78 -8.37 -24.14
N LEU A 162 18.69 -7.30 -24.95
CA LEU A 162 18.13 -7.33 -26.29
C LEU A 162 18.91 -8.32 -27.16
N CYS A 163 20.24 -8.20 -27.21
CA CYS A 163 21.09 -9.14 -27.94
C CYS A 163 20.91 -10.57 -27.43
N LEU A 164 20.90 -10.80 -26.13
CA LEU A 164 20.70 -12.12 -25.52
C LEU A 164 19.34 -12.73 -25.87
N ASN A 165 18.29 -11.91 -26.02
CA ASN A 165 16.97 -12.36 -26.44
C ASN A 165 16.96 -12.68 -27.94
N VAL A 166 17.46 -11.75 -28.76
CA VAL A 166 17.55 -11.86 -30.22
C VAL A 166 18.36 -13.09 -30.67
N PHE A 167 19.43 -13.43 -29.96
CA PHE A 167 20.27 -14.60 -30.22
C PHE A 167 19.83 -15.87 -29.48
N ASP A 168 18.64 -15.89 -28.88
CA ASP A 168 18.11 -17.05 -28.17
C ASP A 168 19.06 -17.64 -27.14
N SER A 169 19.62 -16.79 -26.28
CA SER A 169 20.54 -17.24 -25.24
C SER A 169 19.97 -18.37 -24.36
N HIS A 170 18.64 -18.45 -24.23
CA HIS A 170 17.99 -19.55 -23.52
C HIS A 170 18.27 -20.94 -24.13
N LEU A 171 18.52 -21.04 -25.45
CA LEU A 171 18.83 -22.27 -26.18
C LEU A 171 20.34 -22.55 -26.32
N TRP A 172 21.21 -21.71 -25.73
CA TRP A 172 22.66 -21.93 -25.82
C TRP A 172 23.08 -23.13 -24.98
N GLU A 173 23.39 -24.22 -25.67
CA GLU A 173 23.84 -25.49 -25.07
C GLU A 173 25.37 -25.62 -25.07
N GLY A 174 25.90 -26.34 -24.06
CA GLY A 174 27.34 -26.53 -23.84
C GLY A 174 27.94 -25.67 -22.72
N SER A 175 28.94 -26.22 -22.00
CA SER A 175 29.48 -25.62 -20.77
C SER A 175 30.03 -24.20 -20.96
N ARG A 176 30.82 -23.95 -22.02
CA ARG A 176 31.38 -22.62 -22.32
C ARG A 176 30.30 -21.58 -22.64
N ARG A 177 29.31 -21.94 -23.44
CA ARG A 177 28.20 -21.04 -23.83
C ARG A 177 27.29 -20.75 -22.65
N MET A 178 27.05 -21.74 -21.79
CA MET A 178 26.27 -21.57 -20.58
C MET A 178 26.96 -20.65 -19.58
N MET A 179 28.28 -20.75 -19.42
CA MET A 179 29.06 -19.80 -18.60
C MET A 179 29.03 -18.39 -19.18
N ALA A 180 29.23 -18.22 -20.50
CA ALA A 180 29.17 -16.92 -21.15
C ALA A 180 27.79 -16.26 -20.96
N ARG A 181 26.70 -17.03 -21.15
CA ARG A 181 25.33 -16.58 -20.88
C ARG A 181 25.13 -16.12 -19.45
N ARG A 182 25.55 -16.93 -18.47
CA ARG A 182 25.44 -16.58 -17.04
C ARG A 182 26.26 -15.34 -16.70
N GLY A 183 27.46 -15.21 -17.27
CA GLY A 183 28.32 -14.04 -17.13
C GLY A 183 27.66 -12.77 -17.66
N LEU A 184 27.05 -12.83 -18.86
CA LEU A 184 26.34 -11.69 -19.46
C LEU A 184 25.10 -11.29 -18.64
N TYR A 185 24.29 -12.24 -18.19
CA TYR A 185 23.18 -11.93 -17.28
C TYR A 185 23.66 -11.34 -15.95
N GLY A 186 24.75 -11.86 -15.39
CA GLY A 186 25.38 -11.31 -14.18
C GLY A 186 25.89 -9.89 -14.39
N PHE A 187 26.47 -9.60 -15.56
CA PHE A 187 26.92 -8.26 -15.93
C PHE A 187 25.75 -7.29 -16.13
N CYS A 188 24.66 -7.71 -16.78
CA CYS A 188 23.44 -6.90 -16.86
C CYS A 188 22.88 -6.59 -15.47
N LEU A 189 22.82 -7.59 -14.58
CA LEU A 189 22.35 -7.40 -13.21
C LEU A 189 23.24 -6.40 -12.46
N PHE A 190 24.56 -6.48 -12.64
CA PHE A 190 25.51 -5.52 -12.09
C PHE A 190 25.27 -4.10 -12.62
N LEU A 191 25.11 -3.93 -13.93
CA LEU A 191 24.81 -2.64 -14.54
C LEU A 191 23.48 -2.05 -14.05
N PHE A 192 22.42 -2.86 -13.95
CA PHE A 192 21.15 -2.39 -13.38
C PHE A 192 21.29 -2.01 -11.92
N SER A 193 22.03 -2.79 -11.13
CA SER A 193 22.28 -2.49 -9.71
C SER A 193 23.02 -1.16 -9.55
N LEU A 194 24.07 -0.93 -10.36
CA LEU A 194 24.77 0.36 -10.40
C LEU A 194 23.85 1.50 -10.85
N SER A 195 23.01 1.26 -11.85
CA SER A 195 22.05 2.25 -12.33
C SER A 195 21.09 2.68 -11.23
N VAL A 196 20.55 1.73 -10.46
CA VAL A 196 19.63 2.03 -9.35
C VAL A 196 20.33 2.82 -8.24
N VAL A 197 21.59 2.46 -7.91
CA VAL A 197 22.38 3.19 -6.90
C VAL A 197 22.73 4.60 -7.38
N PHE A 198 23.10 4.79 -8.64
CA PHE A 198 23.47 6.11 -9.16
C PHE A 198 22.28 6.97 -9.58
N SER A 199 21.09 6.41 -9.66
CA SER A 199 19.85 7.16 -9.91
C SER A 199 19.35 7.92 -8.68
N CYS A 200 20.11 8.03 -7.59
CA CYS A 200 19.69 8.71 -6.36
C CYS A 200 19.31 10.19 -6.57
N GLY A 201 19.84 10.87 -7.59
CA GLY A 201 19.49 12.25 -7.89
C GLY A 201 18.02 12.43 -8.27
N LYS A 202 17.54 11.65 -9.25
CA LYS A 202 16.11 11.62 -9.65
C LYS A 202 15.23 10.72 -8.79
N HIS A 203 15.78 9.62 -8.29
CA HIS A 203 15.06 8.54 -7.61
C HIS A 203 15.78 8.17 -6.30
N PRO A 204 15.69 9.00 -5.25
CA PRO A 204 16.47 8.83 -4.02
C PRO A 204 16.14 7.59 -3.20
N TYR A 205 15.01 6.94 -3.47
CA TYR A 205 14.64 5.65 -2.87
C TYR A 205 15.35 4.45 -3.51
N GLY A 206 16.17 4.63 -4.55
CA GLY A 206 16.92 3.56 -5.22
C GLY A 206 17.71 2.65 -4.27
N PRO A 207 18.52 3.17 -3.34
CA PRO A 207 19.26 2.35 -2.37
C PRO A 207 18.36 1.51 -1.46
N LEU A 208 17.21 2.05 -1.08
CA LEU A 208 16.22 1.32 -0.29
C LEU A 208 15.65 0.12 -1.07
N CYS A 209 15.36 0.32 -2.36
CA CYS A 209 14.92 -0.74 -3.26
C CYS A 209 16.00 -1.81 -3.45
N MET A 210 17.26 -1.40 -3.56
CA MET A 210 18.40 -2.32 -3.64
C MET A 210 18.59 -3.11 -2.35
N PHE A 211 18.40 -2.49 -1.19
CA PHE A 211 18.41 -3.20 0.09
C PHE A 211 17.31 -4.26 0.15
N ALA A 212 16.08 -3.93 -0.27
CA ALA A 212 14.96 -4.85 -0.29
C ALA A 212 15.18 -6.06 -1.24
N LEU A 213 15.80 -5.88 -2.40
CA LEU A 213 16.12 -7.01 -3.31
C LEU A 213 17.41 -7.74 -2.95
N GLY A 214 18.40 -7.02 -2.45
CA GLY A 214 19.71 -7.55 -2.11
C GLY A 214 19.67 -8.45 -0.87
N THR A 215 18.79 -8.15 0.10
CA THR A 215 18.71 -8.91 1.36
C THR A 215 18.33 -10.38 1.13
N PRO A 216 17.28 -10.75 0.37
CA PRO A 216 16.98 -12.13 0.06
C PRO A 216 18.11 -12.85 -0.66
N ILE A 217 18.74 -12.19 -1.64
CA ILE A 217 19.86 -12.74 -2.40
C ILE A 217 21.04 -13.03 -1.47
N TRP A 218 21.37 -12.09 -0.59
CA TRP A 218 22.38 -12.25 0.45
C TRP A 218 22.07 -13.46 1.33
N LEU A 219 20.85 -13.56 1.87
CA LEU A 219 20.45 -14.69 2.73
C LEU A 219 20.60 -16.04 2.02
N VAL A 220 20.29 -16.12 0.72
CA VAL A 220 20.52 -17.33 -0.09
C VAL A 220 22.01 -17.65 -0.25
N ILE A 221 22.83 -16.64 -0.55
CA ILE A 221 24.29 -16.82 -0.68
C ILE A 221 24.88 -17.26 0.66
N SER A 222 24.55 -16.58 1.75
CA SER A 222 25.01 -16.92 3.10
C SER A 222 24.58 -18.32 3.50
N LYS A 223 23.35 -18.73 3.14
CA LYS A 223 22.93 -20.12 3.33
C LYS A 223 23.86 -21.06 2.59
N HIS A 224 24.10 -20.87 1.29
CA HIS A 224 24.95 -21.79 0.52
C HIS A 224 26.41 -21.83 0.98
N VAL A 225 26.95 -20.71 1.41
CA VAL A 225 28.37 -20.58 1.80
C VAL A 225 28.61 -20.96 3.26
N LEU A 226 27.75 -20.51 4.17
CA LEU A 226 27.97 -20.59 5.63
C LEU A 226 27.16 -21.71 6.30
N LEU A 227 25.99 -22.10 5.76
CA LEU A 227 25.05 -22.99 6.43
C LEU A 227 24.71 -24.23 5.58
N ARG A 228 25.19 -25.41 6.00
CA ARG A 228 24.82 -26.70 5.39
C ARG A 228 23.41 -27.18 5.81
N ALA A 229 22.41 -26.30 5.75
CA ALA A 229 21.02 -26.61 6.08
C ALA A 229 20.17 -26.82 4.82
N SER A 230 19.00 -27.44 4.96
CA SER A 230 17.99 -27.42 3.90
C SER A 230 17.45 -25.97 3.74
N PHE A 231 16.98 -25.60 2.55
CA PHE A 231 16.41 -24.27 2.34
C PHE A 231 15.16 -24.05 3.22
N LYS A 232 14.41 -25.14 3.43
CA LYS A 232 13.24 -25.20 4.29
C LYS A 232 13.54 -24.79 5.72
N ASP A 233 14.51 -25.46 6.33
CA ASP A 233 14.86 -25.23 7.74
C ASP A 233 15.46 -23.83 7.90
N PHE A 234 16.30 -23.42 6.95
CA PHE A 234 16.88 -22.08 6.94
C PHE A 234 15.80 -20.99 6.93
N VAL A 235 14.81 -21.06 6.04
CA VAL A 235 13.71 -20.09 6.02
C VAL A 235 12.86 -20.17 7.28
N GLY A 236 12.65 -21.37 7.83
CA GLY A 236 11.97 -21.54 9.11
C GLY A 236 12.67 -20.88 10.31
N TRP A 237 13.99 -20.67 10.23
CA TRP A 237 14.80 -20.01 11.27
C TRP A 237 14.86 -18.49 11.15
N LEU A 238 14.61 -17.91 9.97
CA LEU A 238 14.71 -16.47 9.71
C LEU A 238 13.76 -15.56 10.53
N PRO A 239 12.49 -15.93 10.82
CA PRO A 239 11.54 -14.98 11.39
C PRO A 239 11.99 -14.35 12.71
N GLY A 240 12.56 -15.15 13.62
CA GLY A 240 13.04 -14.67 14.93
C GLY A 240 14.15 -13.64 14.84
N PRO A 241 15.30 -13.99 14.25
CA PRO A 241 16.41 -13.06 14.08
C PRO A 241 16.03 -11.78 13.31
N LEU A 242 15.25 -11.89 12.22
CA LEU A 242 14.81 -10.73 11.44
C LEU A 242 13.88 -9.80 12.25
N PHE A 243 12.95 -10.38 13.02
CA PHE A 243 12.03 -9.62 13.86
C PHE A 243 12.76 -8.88 14.99
N LEU A 244 13.66 -9.58 15.69
CA LEU A 244 14.47 -8.96 16.75
C LEU A 244 15.31 -7.81 16.19
N LEU A 245 15.99 -8.05 15.07
CA LEU A 245 16.82 -7.04 14.41
C LEU A 245 16.01 -5.82 13.96
N SER A 246 14.82 -6.04 13.40
CA SER A 246 13.90 -4.96 13.03
C SER A 246 13.55 -4.07 14.22
N ILE A 247 13.11 -4.65 15.36
CA ILE A 247 12.76 -3.90 16.57
C ILE A 247 13.98 -3.16 17.12
N SER A 248 15.15 -3.82 17.15
CA SER A 248 16.39 -3.21 17.63
C SER A 248 16.81 -2.00 16.79
N ILE A 249 16.75 -2.10 15.46
CA ILE A 249 17.08 -0.97 14.57
C ILE A 249 16.09 0.18 14.75
N PHE A 250 14.78 -0.11 14.85
CA PHE A 250 13.77 0.93 15.07
C PHE A 250 13.98 1.66 16.41
N ALA A 251 14.18 0.91 17.49
CA ALA A 251 14.44 1.47 18.81
C ALA A 251 15.75 2.28 18.84
N TYR A 252 16.80 1.79 18.17
CA TYR A 252 18.06 2.52 18.03
C TYR A 252 17.87 3.84 17.28
N TRP A 253 17.15 3.83 16.15
CA TRP A 253 16.88 5.04 15.38
C TRP A 253 16.06 6.06 16.16
N LEU A 254 15.02 5.63 16.88
CA LEU A 254 14.25 6.51 17.76
C LEU A 254 15.15 7.14 18.84
N ASN A 255 15.99 6.34 19.50
CA ASN A 255 16.92 6.85 20.51
C ASN A 255 17.94 7.82 19.91
N TRP A 256 18.52 7.50 18.75
CA TRP A 256 19.47 8.35 18.05
C TRP A 256 18.88 9.70 17.65
N THR A 257 17.63 9.69 17.18
CA THR A 257 16.89 10.91 16.78
C THR A 257 16.75 11.89 17.94
N TRP A 258 16.52 11.39 19.17
CA TRP A 258 16.28 12.23 20.34
C TRP A 258 17.54 12.54 21.19
N LYS A 259 18.68 11.91 20.90
CA LYS A 259 19.94 12.08 21.67
C LYS A 259 20.67 13.41 21.45
N GLY A 260 20.15 14.31 20.61
CA GLY A 260 20.82 15.56 20.23
C GLY A 260 20.79 16.71 21.25
N LYS A 261 20.20 16.55 22.45
CA LYS A 261 19.97 17.67 23.39
C LYS A 261 21.02 17.85 24.49
N GLU A 262 22.00 16.94 24.63
CA GLU A 262 22.95 16.95 25.77
C GLU A 262 24.36 17.46 25.43
N ALA A 263 24.55 18.17 24.31
CA ALA A 263 25.77 18.96 24.10
C ALA A 263 25.60 20.34 24.77
N GLU A 264 25.88 20.31 26.06
CA GLU A 264 26.19 21.39 27.00
C GLU A 264 26.69 22.70 26.37
N GLU A 265 26.18 23.82 26.88
CA GLU A 265 26.73 25.18 26.74
C GLU A 265 28.25 25.19 26.94
N ILE A 266 29.05 25.17 25.86
CA ILE A 266 30.36 25.82 25.76
C ILE A 266 30.63 26.00 24.26
N ASP A 267 31.09 27.20 23.89
CA ASP A 267 31.41 27.71 22.56
C ASP A 267 30.24 28.12 21.65
N ALA A 268 29.91 29.41 21.78
CA ALA A 268 29.31 30.23 20.73
C ALA A 268 30.16 30.17 19.45
N GLY A 269 29.80 29.26 18.54
CA GLY A 269 30.42 29.16 17.21
C GLY A 269 30.32 27.80 16.51
N GLY A 270 29.79 26.74 17.14
CA GLY A 270 29.69 25.41 16.54
C GLY A 270 28.26 24.98 16.18
N ASP A 271 28.04 24.59 14.92
CA ASP A 271 26.81 24.03 14.33
C ASP A 271 26.35 22.68 14.95
N ASN A 272 26.08 22.64 16.25
CA ASN A 272 25.55 21.45 16.93
C ASN A 272 24.02 21.36 16.77
N VAL A 273 23.58 21.12 15.53
CA VAL A 273 22.18 20.81 15.23
C VAL A 273 21.90 19.37 15.66
N GLY A 274 20.99 19.16 16.62
CA GLY A 274 20.60 17.83 17.09
C GLY A 274 19.97 16.97 15.99
N ASN A 275 19.90 15.64 16.16
CA ASN A 275 19.44 14.69 15.12
C ASN A 275 17.93 14.69 14.81
N GLU A 276 17.21 15.68 15.34
CA GLU A 276 15.79 15.85 15.09
C GLU A 276 15.57 16.31 13.63
N TRP A 277 14.53 15.78 12.99
CA TRP A 277 14.03 16.25 11.71
C TRP A 277 13.38 17.64 11.86
N SER A 278 14.23 18.65 11.93
CA SER A 278 13.90 20.08 11.91
C SER A 278 14.13 20.68 10.52
N ILE A 279 13.65 21.92 10.33
CA ILE A 279 13.93 22.70 9.13
C ILE A 279 15.45 22.87 8.93
N ASP A 280 16.20 23.06 10.01
CA ASP A 280 17.66 23.23 9.96
C ASP A 280 18.39 21.96 9.50
N ILE A 281 18.05 20.79 10.06
CA ILE A 281 18.61 19.51 9.60
C ILE A 281 18.24 19.25 8.14
N ARG A 282 16.98 19.51 7.77
CA ARG A 282 16.52 19.35 6.38
C ARG A 282 17.39 20.18 5.45
N ASN A 283 17.57 21.47 5.74
CA ASN A 283 18.34 22.38 4.92
C ASN A 283 19.83 22.03 4.90
N LYS A 284 20.41 21.69 6.06
CA LYS A 284 21.80 21.22 6.18
C LYS A 284 22.05 20.01 5.29
N TYR A 285 21.22 18.98 5.39
CA TYR A 285 21.35 17.77 4.57
C TYR A 285 21.12 18.08 3.09
N ALA A 286 20.11 18.88 2.75
CA ALA A 286 19.83 19.29 1.38
C ALA A 286 21.03 20.01 0.73
N MET A 287 21.63 20.97 1.43
CA MET A 287 22.83 21.67 0.96
C MET A 287 24.02 20.73 0.82
N GLU A 288 24.27 19.86 1.80
CA GLU A 288 25.42 18.94 1.77
C GLU A 288 25.34 17.95 0.59
N ILE A 289 24.15 17.41 0.34
CA ILE A 289 23.84 16.52 -0.78
C ILE A 289 23.93 17.25 -2.13
N GLY A 290 23.66 18.56 -2.15
CA GLY A 290 23.53 19.36 -3.37
C GLY A 290 22.14 19.21 -4.00
N CYS A 291 21.08 19.36 -3.21
CA CYS A 291 19.73 19.57 -3.72
C CYS A 291 19.64 20.95 -4.38
N ALA A 292 18.89 21.03 -5.48
CA ALA A 292 18.56 22.31 -6.09
C ALA A 292 17.53 23.04 -5.21
N PRO A 293 17.73 24.33 -4.89
CA PRO A 293 16.71 25.15 -4.24
C PRO A 293 15.48 25.36 -5.14
N ASN A 294 14.30 25.39 -4.54
CA ASN A 294 13.03 25.58 -5.24
C ASN A 294 12.72 27.07 -5.46
N PHE A 295 13.26 27.67 -6.52
CA PHE A 295 12.96 29.08 -6.85
C PHE A 295 11.60 29.31 -7.49
N ASP A 296 10.95 28.25 -8.00
CA ASP A 296 9.61 28.36 -8.57
C ASP A 296 8.60 28.84 -7.51
N GLU A 297 8.73 28.34 -6.28
CA GLU A 297 7.88 28.73 -5.14
C GLU A 297 8.47 29.91 -4.34
N TYR A 298 9.79 30.10 -4.38
CA TYR A 298 10.50 31.13 -3.62
C TYR A 298 11.39 32.02 -4.52
N PRO A 299 10.83 32.76 -5.49
CA PRO A 299 11.61 33.55 -6.45
C PRO A 299 12.45 34.65 -5.79
N GLN A 300 11.99 35.17 -4.64
CA GLN A 300 12.75 36.15 -3.85
C GLN A 300 14.12 35.62 -3.39
N CYS A 301 14.26 34.30 -3.27
CA CYS A 301 15.48 33.65 -2.79
C CYS A 301 16.53 33.45 -3.88
N GLU A 302 16.13 33.52 -5.16
CA GLU A 302 17.03 33.32 -6.31
C GLU A 302 18.18 34.35 -6.31
N SER A 303 17.85 35.62 -6.04
CA SER A 303 18.83 36.71 -5.97
C SER A 303 19.90 36.54 -4.88
N LEU A 304 19.68 35.66 -3.91
CA LEU A 304 20.54 35.40 -2.76
C LEU A 304 21.37 34.13 -2.93
N TYR A 305 21.20 33.41 -4.04
CA TYR A 305 21.88 32.17 -4.35
C TYR A 305 22.76 32.34 -5.59
N ASN A 306 24.02 31.95 -5.47
CA ASN A 306 24.93 31.93 -6.60
C ASN A 306 24.86 30.55 -7.27
N GLU A 307 24.24 30.50 -8.45
CA GLU A 307 24.05 29.25 -9.21
C GLU A 307 25.39 28.64 -9.69
N GLU A 308 26.38 29.48 -10.02
CA GLU A 308 27.68 29.00 -10.52
C GLU A 308 28.49 28.30 -9.43
N SER A 309 28.48 28.83 -8.20
CA SER A 309 29.17 28.22 -7.05
C SER A 309 28.30 27.25 -6.26
N ALA A 310 26.98 27.20 -6.54
CA ALA A 310 25.97 26.47 -5.77
C ALA A 310 25.98 26.82 -4.26
N GLU A 311 26.19 28.11 -3.95
CA GLU A 311 26.33 28.62 -2.59
C GLU A 311 25.41 29.82 -2.35
N TRP A 312 24.95 29.96 -1.11
CA TRP A 312 24.21 31.14 -0.68
C TRP A 312 25.17 32.31 -0.45
N LEU A 313 24.85 33.48 -1.00
CA LEU A 313 25.70 34.69 -0.91
C LEU A 313 25.94 35.13 0.54
N THR A 314 24.98 34.86 1.42
CA THR A 314 25.02 35.19 2.84
C THR A 314 25.70 34.12 3.70
N GLY A 315 26.10 32.98 3.13
CA GLY A 315 26.62 31.81 3.85
C GLY A 315 25.61 31.06 4.72
N VAL A 316 24.47 31.70 5.05
CA VAL A 316 23.34 31.14 5.80
C VAL A 316 22.04 31.48 5.08
N LEU A 317 21.04 30.60 5.15
CA LEU A 317 19.72 30.87 4.56
C LEU A 317 19.05 32.08 5.26
N PRO A 318 18.63 33.11 4.50
CA PRO A 318 17.83 34.20 5.03
C PRO A 318 16.51 33.67 5.61
N GLY A 319 15.95 34.35 6.62
CA GLY A 319 14.72 33.91 7.30
C GLY A 319 13.49 33.73 6.39
N GLY A 320 13.46 34.36 5.22
CA GLY A 320 12.42 34.18 4.21
C GLY A 320 12.65 33.03 3.21
N CYS A 321 13.75 32.29 3.34
CA CYS A 321 14.19 31.23 2.42
C CYS A 321 14.40 29.88 3.11
N THR A 322 14.00 29.73 4.36
CA THR A 322 14.20 28.51 5.16
C THR A 322 13.41 27.30 4.64
N GLU A 323 12.41 27.51 3.78
CA GLU A 323 11.60 26.46 3.17
C GLU A 323 12.01 26.09 1.74
N VAL A 324 13.05 26.72 1.18
CA VAL A 324 13.46 26.54 -0.22
C VAL A 324 13.90 25.10 -0.58
N TYR A 325 14.16 24.24 0.41
CA TYR A 325 14.52 22.83 0.23
C TYR A 325 13.44 21.84 0.69
N ASP A 326 12.21 22.28 0.91
CA ASP A 326 11.10 21.43 1.34
C ASP A 326 10.78 20.26 0.37
N THR A 327 11.08 20.43 -0.91
CA THR A 327 10.93 19.43 -1.98
C THR A 327 12.07 18.40 -2.04
N CYS A 328 13.18 18.62 -1.33
CA CYS A 328 14.34 17.72 -1.31
C CYS A 328 14.02 16.42 -0.53
N LEU A 329 13.47 15.43 -1.23
CA LEU A 329 13.12 14.11 -0.66
C LEU A 329 14.38 13.36 -0.16
N ASP A 330 15.53 13.60 -0.77
CA ASP A 330 16.80 12.93 -0.46
C ASP A 330 17.17 13.05 1.03
N ALA A 331 17.08 14.28 1.55
CA ALA A 331 17.40 14.58 2.94
C ALA A 331 16.50 13.78 3.91
N PHE A 332 15.20 13.71 3.61
CA PHE A 332 14.25 12.96 4.42
C PHE A 332 14.51 11.45 4.36
N LEU A 333 14.80 10.91 3.16
CA LEU A 333 15.06 9.48 3.00
C LEU A 333 16.35 9.03 3.68
N ILE A 334 17.42 9.84 3.64
CA ILE A 334 18.68 9.54 4.31
C ILE A 334 18.50 9.51 5.84
N TRP A 335 17.72 10.43 6.38
CA TRP A 335 17.37 10.48 7.81
C TRP A 335 16.44 9.33 8.23
N SER A 336 15.42 9.02 7.42
CA SER A 336 14.43 7.96 7.70
C SER A 336 14.85 6.56 7.22
N MET A 337 16.01 6.40 6.60
CA MET A 337 16.51 5.11 6.08
C MET A 337 16.48 3.98 7.13
N PRO A 338 16.91 4.18 8.39
CA PRO A 338 16.86 3.11 9.39
C PRO A 338 15.43 2.65 9.71
N PHE A 339 14.45 3.54 9.64
CA PHE A 339 13.04 3.20 9.79
C PHE A 339 12.57 2.28 8.65
N PHE A 340 12.87 2.62 7.39
CA PHE A 340 12.50 1.77 6.25
C PHE A 340 13.24 0.42 6.26
N VAL A 341 14.51 0.41 6.66
CA VAL A 341 15.29 -0.83 6.85
C VAL A 341 14.62 -1.71 7.90
N SER A 342 14.25 -1.15 9.05
CA SER A 342 13.52 -1.87 10.09
C SER A 342 12.17 -2.40 9.58
N LEU A 343 11.38 -1.57 8.89
CA LEU A 343 10.09 -1.95 8.32
C LEU A 343 10.20 -3.10 7.32
N TYR A 344 11.23 -3.09 6.48
CA TYR A 344 11.50 -4.17 5.54
C TYR A 344 11.85 -5.48 6.25
N LEU A 345 12.71 -5.45 7.27
CA LEU A 345 13.07 -6.65 8.03
C LEU A 345 11.87 -7.21 8.79
N PHE A 346 11.00 -6.34 9.30
CA PHE A 346 9.71 -6.74 9.88
C PHE A 346 8.86 -7.47 8.83
N PHE A 347 8.70 -6.87 7.65
CA PHE A 347 7.96 -7.47 6.53
C PHE A 347 8.54 -8.82 6.13
N LEU A 348 9.86 -8.91 5.94
CA LEU A 348 10.55 -10.13 5.52
C LEU A 348 10.45 -11.24 6.58
N SER A 349 10.52 -10.89 7.86
CA SER A 349 10.27 -11.81 8.98
C SER A 349 8.91 -12.48 8.86
N HIS A 350 7.85 -11.68 8.61
CA HIS A 350 6.49 -12.20 8.47
C HIS A 350 6.35 -13.05 7.20
N MET A 351 6.94 -12.63 6.09
CA MET A 351 6.94 -13.42 4.85
C MET A 351 7.61 -14.78 5.04
N ALA A 352 8.73 -14.86 5.75
CA ALA A 352 9.41 -16.12 6.01
C ALA A 352 8.54 -17.14 6.80
N ILE A 353 7.54 -16.68 7.57
CA ILE A 353 6.55 -17.56 8.22
C ILE A 353 5.66 -18.22 7.18
N TYR A 354 5.13 -17.43 6.25
CA TYR A 354 4.13 -17.87 5.26
C TYR A 354 4.71 -18.76 4.17
N VAL A 355 6.03 -18.75 3.99
CA VAL A 355 6.74 -19.56 2.98
C VAL A 355 7.06 -20.98 3.49
N LYS A 356 6.59 -21.38 4.69
CA LYS A 356 6.82 -22.73 5.23
C LYS A 356 6.22 -23.84 4.33
N ILE A 357 7.02 -24.89 4.14
CA ILE A 357 6.92 -25.85 3.03
C ILE A 357 5.97 -27.05 3.29
N ASP A 358 5.47 -27.22 4.51
CA ASP A 358 4.88 -28.50 4.94
C ASP A 358 3.41 -28.72 4.62
N GLU A 359 2.68 -27.69 4.21
CA GLU A 359 1.29 -27.83 3.79
C GLU A 359 1.19 -27.56 2.30
N LEU A 360 0.92 -28.63 1.53
CA LEU A 360 0.67 -28.54 0.08
C LEU A 360 -0.44 -27.53 -0.25
N ASP A 361 -1.35 -27.30 0.71
CA ASP A 361 -2.47 -26.35 0.65
C ASP A 361 -2.12 -24.94 1.16
N GLY A 362 -0.99 -24.76 1.87
CA GLY A 362 -0.62 -23.51 2.54
C GLY A 362 0.07 -22.49 1.63
N ALA A 363 0.78 -22.93 0.58
CA ALA A 363 1.53 -22.04 -0.31
C ALA A 363 0.62 -21.07 -1.12
N PRO A 364 -0.52 -21.50 -1.68
CA PRO A 364 -1.49 -20.59 -2.29
C PRO A 364 -2.09 -19.59 -1.29
N GLN A 365 -2.31 -20.00 -0.04
CA GLN A 365 -2.81 -19.10 1.02
C GLN A 365 -1.77 -18.04 1.40
N GLY A 366 -0.50 -18.44 1.55
CA GLY A 366 0.61 -17.51 1.79
C GLY A 366 0.78 -16.48 0.68
N PHE A 367 0.64 -16.90 -0.58
CA PHE A 367 0.67 -16.00 -1.73
C PHE A 367 -0.54 -15.04 -1.76
N SER A 368 -1.75 -15.53 -1.45
CA SER A 368 -2.95 -14.70 -1.32
C SER A 368 -2.77 -13.62 -0.23
N ARG A 369 -2.26 -14.02 0.94
CA ARG A 369 -1.98 -13.09 2.05
C ARG A 369 -0.93 -12.03 1.70
N LEU A 370 0.10 -12.39 0.93
CA LEU A 370 1.07 -11.43 0.38
C LEU A 370 0.39 -10.40 -0.54
N ILE A 371 -0.43 -10.85 -1.48
CA ILE A 371 -1.15 -9.94 -2.38
C ILE A 371 -2.04 -8.99 -1.57
N MET A 372 -2.76 -9.50 -0.58
CA MET A 372 -3.59 -8.68 0.30
C MET A 372 -2.75 -7.66 1.08
N LEU A 373 -1.59 -8.05 1.62
CA LEU A 373 -0.68 -7.15 2.31
C LEU A 373 -0.12 -6.05 1.38
N LEU A 374 0.19 -6.37 0.12
CA LEU A 374 0.62 -5.39 -0.87
C LEU A 374 -0.51 -4.41 -1.23
N ILE A 375 -1.75 -4.91 -1.38
CA ILE A 375 -2.93 -4.07 -1.61
C ILE A 375 -3.16 -3.13 -0.41
N PHE A 376 -3.07 -3.64 0.81
CA PHE A 376 -3.17 -2.80 2.01
C PHE A 376 -2.00 -1.84 2.17
N GLY A 377 -0.80 -2.23 1.73
CA GLY A 377 0.34 -1.32 1.61
C GLY A 377 0.05 -0.17 0.64
N LEU A 378 -0.50 -0.45 -0.55
CA LEU A 378 -0.90 0.57 -1.51
C LEU A 378 -1.99 1.49 -0.95
N TRP A 379 -2.95 0.93 -0.20
CA TRP A 379 -3.95 1.72 0.53
C TRP A 379 -3.33 2.63 1.59
N CYS A 380 -2.35 2.11 2.35
CA CYS A 380 -1.59 2.91 3.31
C CYS A 380 -0.84 4.05 2.60
N ALA A 381 -0.21 3.77 1.46
CA ALA A 381 0.46 4.79 0.66
C ALA A 381 -0.52 5.89 0.20
N ALA A 382 -1.68 5.49 -0.34
CA ALA A 382 -2.73 6.43 -0.73
C ALA A 382 -3.31 7.21 0.47
N SER A 383 -3.25 6.65 1.68
CA SER A 383 -3.68 7.35 2.90
C SER A 383 -2.63 8.37 3.39
N MET A 384 -1.34 8.08 3.18
CA MET A 384 -0.21 8.96 3.53
C MET A 384 0.05 10.07 2.50
N SER A 385 -0.55 10.01 1.31
CA SER A 385 -0.40 11.05 0.29
C SER A 385 -0.88 12.42 0.76
N ALA A 386 -1.69 12.45 1.82
CA ALA A 386 -2.11 13.66 2.49
C ALA A 386 -0.96 14.47 3.10
N SER A 387 0.07 13.82 3.64
CA SER A 387 1.14 14.52 4.35
C SER A 387 2.26 14.98 3.40
N ASN A 388 2.69 14.12 2.48
CA ASN A 388 3.70 14.43 1.47
C ASN A 388 3.64 13.42 0.30
N ALA A 389 3.45 13.93 -0.92
CA ALA A 389 3.38 13.11 -2.13
C ALA A 389 4.71 12.40 -2.46
N ALA A 390 5.84 13.03 -2.18
CA ALA A 390 7.17 12.47 -2.44
C ALA A 390 7.46 11.26 -1.53
N VAL A 391 7.10 11.35 -0.25
CA VAL A 391 7.17 10.23 0.71
C VAL A 391 6.28 9.07 0.29
N THR A 392 5.09 9.38 -0.25
CA THR A 392 4.18 8.37 -0.77
C THR A 392 4.77 7.62 -1.95
N ASN A 393 5.38 8.31 -2.91
CA ASN A 393 6.03 7.66 -4.05
C ASN A 393 7.18 6.75 -3.61
N ALA A 394 8.02 7.20 -2.66
CA ALA A 394 9.06 6.36 -2.09
C ALA A 394 8.49 5.11 -1.40
N PHE A 395 7.38 5.26 -0.68
CA PHE A 395 6.72 4.13 -0.02
C PHE A 395 6.06 3.15 -1.00
N ILE A 396 5.42 3.63 -2.07
CA ILE A 396 4.90 2.78 -3.16
C ILE A 396 6.03 1.99 -3.80
N ALA A 397 7.13 2.66 -4.15
CA ALA A 397 8.31 2.01 -4.70
C ALA A 397 8.82 0.92 -3.74
N PHE A 398 9.01 1.27 -2.48
CA PHE A 398 9.40 0.34 -1.42
C PHE A 398 8.49 -0.90 -1.34
N LEU A 399 7.17 -0.72 -1.35
CA LEU A 399 6.21 -1.83 -1.32
C LEU A 399 6.29 -2.74 -2.55
N LEU A 400 6.45 -2.17 -3.75
CA LEU A 400 6.65 -2.95 -4.97
C LEU A 400 7.92 -3.82 -4.88
N PHE A 401 9.01 -3.25 -4.36
CA PHE A 401 10.25 -4.00 -4.15
C PHE A 401 10.15 -5.02 -3.01
N CYS A 402 9.34 -4.79 -1.98
CA CYS A 402 8.97 -5.81 -0.98
C CYS A 402 8.24 -6.99 -1.63
N GLY A 403 7.31 -6.72 -2.55
CA GLY A 403 6.63 -7.74 -3.36
C GLY A 403 7.60 -8.55 -4.21
N LEU A 404 8.51 -7.89 -4.94
CA LEU A 404 9.54 -8.54 -5.74
C LEU A 404 10.50 -9.37 -4.87
N SER A 405 10.95 -8.82 -3.74
CA SER A 405 11.76 -9.52 -2.74
C SER A 405 11.10 -10.82 -2.32
N THR A 406 9.80 -10.79 -2.06
CA THR A 406 9.05 -11.98 -1.66
C THR A 406 9.01 -13.01 -2.79
N ALA A 407 8.75 -12.59 -4.03
CA ALA A 407 8.79 -13.46 -5.20
C ALA A 407 10.17 -14.13 -5.36
N VAL A 408 11.26 -13.40 -5.10
CA VAL A 408 12.63 -13.91 -5.11
C VAL A 408 12.80 -15.00 -4.04
N VAL A 409 12.40 -14.76 -2.79
CA VAL A 409 12.44 -15.77 -1.72
C VAL A 409 11.68 -17.03 -2.15
N PHE A 410 10.44 -16.89 -2.65
CA PHE A 410 9.63 -18.02 -3.09
C PHE A 410 10.29 -18.85 -4.21
N ILE A 411 10.83 -18.20 -5.25
CA ILE A 411 11.49 -18.89 -6.37
C ILE A 411 12.67 -19.74 -5.86
N PHE A 412 13.43 -19.22 -4.90
CA PHE A 412 14.55 -19.95 -4.31
C PHE A 412 14.11 -21.11 -3.41
N VAL A 413 13.01 -20.96 -2.68
CA VAL A 413 12.49 -22.01 -1.78
C VAL A 413 11.99 -23.22 -2.55
N HIS A 414 11.22 -22.98 -3.62
CA HIS A 414 10.48 -24.06 -4.28
C HIS A 414 11.14 -24.60 -5.55
N SER A 415 12.30 -24.07 -5.98
CA SER A 415 12.86 -24.29 -7.31
C SER A 415 11.89 -23.84 -8.42
N ARG A 416 12.39 -23.36 -9.57
CA ARG A 416 11.52 -22.85 -10.63
C ARG A 416 10.43 -23.84 -11.07
N LYS A 417 10.79 -25.12 -11.23
CA LYS A 417 9.87 -26.15 -11.72
C LYS A 417 8.80 -26.52 -10.69
N SER A 418 9.19 -26.63 -9.41
CA SER A 418 8.24 -26.94 -8.34
C SER A 418 7.44 -25.70 -7.90
N ALA A 419 7.95 -24.47 -8.07
CA ALA A 419 7.14 -23.25 -7.94
C ALA A 419 6.03 -23.18 -9.01
N GLU A 420 6.31 -23.59 -10.25
CA GLU A 420 5.31 -23.64 -11.31
C GLU A 420 4.22 -24.69 -11.02
N GLU A 421 4.63 -25.88 -10.61
CA GLU A 421 3.71 -26.98 -10.27
C GLU A 421 2.93 -26.74 -8.97
N ARG A 422 3.52 -26.10 -7.94
CA ARG A 422 2.90 -25.92 -6.61
C ARG A 422 2.22 -24.58 -6.40
N LEU A 423 2.61 -23.53 -7.14
CA LEU A 423 1.99 -22.20 -7.02
C LEU A 423 1.24 -21.84 -8.28
N LEU A 424 1.90 -21.72 -9.43
CA LEU A 424 1.25 -21.23 -10.64
C LEU A 424 0.12 -22.15 -11.07
N THR A 425 0.29 -23.47 -11.00
CA THR A 425 -0.76 -24.40 -11.43
C THR A 425 -1.96 -24.40 -10.47
N PRO A 426 -1.79 -24.53 -9.13
CA PRO A 426 -2.91 -24.43 -8.19
C PRO A 426 -3.52 -23.03 -8.16
N PHE A 427 -2.71 -21.97 -8.18
CA PHE A 427 -3.18 -20.59 -8.27
C PHE A 427 -3.95 -20.34 -9.56
N THR A 428 -3.44 -20.74 -10.72
CA THR A 428 -4.18 -20.60 -11.98
C THR A 428 -5.44 -21.46 -11.99
N SER A 429 -5.44 -22.64 -11.35
CA SER A 429 -6.64 -23.45 -11.16
C SER A 429 -7.64 -22.79 -10.21
N MET A 430 -7.19 -22.18 -9.11
CA MET A 430 -7.98 -21.45 -8.14
C MET A 430 -8.56 -20.19 -8.78
N MET A 431 -7.73 -19.42 -9.50
CA MET A 431 -8.15 -18.28 -10.30
C MET A 431 -9.12 -18.71 -11.39
N LYS A 432 -8.91 -19.85 -12.05
CA LYS A 432 -9.90 -20.39 -12.99
C LYS A 432 -11.18 -20.83 -12.29
N LYS A 433 -11.13 -21.38 -11.08
CA LYS A 433 -12.29 -21.92 -10.34
C LYS A 433 -13.13 -20.82 -9.69
N TYR A 434 -12.49 -19.95 -8.90
CA TYR A 434 -13.14 -18.86 -8.17
C TYR A 434 -13.29 -17.60 -9.03
N PHE A 435 -12.34 -17.36 -9.94
CA PHE A 435 -12.31 -16.16 -10.79
C PHE A 435 -12.64 -16.42 -12.26
N HIS A 436 -13.25 -17.56 -12.62
CA HIS A 436 -13.73 -17.79 -14.01
C HIS A 436 -14.58 -16.62 -14.53
N LYS A 437 -15.46 -16.11 -13.66
CA LYS A 437 -16.35 -14.96 -13.91
C LYS A 437 -15.56 -13.64 -14.08
N TYR A 438 -14.39 -13.54 -13.44
CA TYR A 438 -13.55 -12.34 -13.40
C TYR A 438 -12.34 -12.38 -14.36
N GLY A 439 -12.07 -13.48 -15.06
CA GLY A 439 -10.91 -13.60 -15.94
C GLY A 439 -10.80 -12.49 -17.00
N ASP A 440 -11.94 -12.00 -17.50
CA ASP A 440 -11.95 -10.90 -18.46
C ASP A 440 -11.66 -9.52 -17.83
N TRP A 441 -11.87 -9.34 -16.51
CA TRP A 441 -11.46 -8.13 -15.79
C TRP A 441 -9.93 -8.04 -15.69
N PHE A 442 -9.27 -9.15 -15.36
CA PHE A 442 -7.81 -9.24 -15.36
C PHE A 442 -7.23 -9.00 -16.75
N ARG A 443 -7.83 -9.61 -17.79
CA ARG A 443 -7.44 -9.35 -19.19
C ARG A 443 -7.63 -7.87 -19.56
N GLY A 444 -8.72 -7.24 -19.13
CA GLY A 444 -8.99 -5.83 -19.38
C GLY A 444 -7.95 -4.92 -18.73
N PHE A 445 -7.63 -5.18 -17.45
CA PHE A 445 -6.54 -4.50 -16.73
C PHE A 445 -5.19 -4.67 -17.44
N ALA A 446 -4.89 -5.89 -17.89
CA ALA A 446 -3.65 -6.18 -18.63
C ALA A 446 -3.59 -5.44 -19.98
N ILE A 447 -4.70 -5.30 -20.71
CA ILE A 447 -4.73 -4.48 -21.94
C ILE A 447 -4.39 -3.03 -21.60
N LEU A 448 -5.01 -2.46 -20.57
CA LEU A 448 -4.83 -1.05 -20.23
C LEU A 448 -3.37 -0.71 -19.86
N ILE A 449 -2.68 -1.61 -19.16
CA ILE A 449 -1.34 -1.35 -18.58
C ILE A 449 -0.20 -1.98 -19.38
N CYS A 450 -0.43 -3.13 -20.01
CA CYS A 450 0.63 -3.91 -20.64
C CYS A 450 0.64 -3.81 -22.18
N LEU A 451 -0.25 -3.03 -22.81
CA LEU A 451 -0.28 -2.93 -24.27
C LEU A 451 1.06 -2.46 -24.89
N PRO A 452 1.78 -1.45 -24.35
CA PRO A 452 3.09 -1.07 -24.86
C PRO A 452 4.12 -2.20 -24.73
N ILE A 453 4.08 -2.92 -23.61
CA ILE A 453 4.96 -4.06 -23.33
C ILE A 453 4.68 -5.20 -24.32
N ALA A 454 3.41 -5.48 -24.61
CA ALA A 454 3.00 -6.48 -25.58
C ALA A 454 3.47 -6.12 -27.00
N GLY A 455 3.40 -4.84 -27.37
CA GLY A 455 3.94 -4.34 -28.64
C GLY A 455 5.45 -4.55 -28.78
N ILE A 456 6.22 -4.20 -27.73
CA ILE A 456 7.66 -4.44 -27.69
C ILE A 456 7.96 -5.94 -27.77
N HIS A 457 7.27 -6.78 -26.99
CA HIS A 457 7.46 -8.24 -27.01
C HIS A 457 7.17 -8.85 -28.38
N ALA A 458 6.12 -8.38 -29.07
CA ALA A 458 5.79 -8.82 -30.42
C ALA A 458 6.89 -8.44 -31.42
N TRP A 459 7.37 -7.19 -31.37
CA TRP A 459 8.46 -6.72 -32.22
C TRP A 459 9.75 -7.51 -31.98
N LEU A 460 10.13 -7.72 -30.71
CA LEU A 460 11.27 -8.55 -30.35
C LEU A 460 11.13 -9.97 -30.88
N SER A 461 9.96 -10.58 -30.69
CA SER A 461 9.69 -11.93 -31.16
C SER A 461 9.75 -12.05 -32.69
N PHE A 462 9.32 -11.01 -33.42
CA PHE A 462 9.46 -10.94 -34.88
C PHE A 462 10.94 -10.88 -35.29
N VAL A 463 11.73 -9.98 -34.69
CA VAL A 463 13.17 -9.83 -34.99
C VAL A 463 13.93 -11.12 -34.69
N THR A 464 13.70 -11.73 -33.53
CA THR A 464 14.29 -13.03 -33.16
C THR A 464 13.94 -14.10 -34.19
N GLN A 465 12.68 -14.18 -34.63
CA GLN A 465 12.26 -15.16 -35.63
C GLN A 465 12.89 -14.91 -37.01
N CYS A 466 13.07 -13.66 -37.43
CA CYS A 466 13.80 -13.31 -38.65
C CYS A 466 15.27 -13.78 -38.61
N ILE A 467 15.95 -13.62 -37.47
CA ILE A 467 17.33 -14.05 -37.27
C ILE A 467 17.47 -15.57 -37.20
N ARG A 468 16.46 -16.27 -36.65
CA ARG A 468 16.39 -17.74 -36.74
C ARG A 468 16.27 -18.21 -38.18
N LYS A 469 15.41 -17.57 -38.99
CA LYS A 469 15.19 -17.96 -40.40
C LYS A 469 16.39 -17.69 -41.30
N SER A 470 17.19 -16.67 -41.01
CA SER A 470 18.39 -16.33 -41.77
C SER A 470 19.57 -17.27 -41.52
N GLY A 471 19.52 -18.10 -40.47
CA GLY A 471 20.61 -19.04 -40.13
C GLY A 471 21.88 -18.36 -39.59
N ILE A 472 21.84 -17.05 -39.31
CA ILE A 472 22.99 -16.29 -38.80
C ILE A 472 23.38 -16.75 -37.38
N ASN A 473 22.40 -17.18 -36.58
CA ASN A 473 22.63 -17.62 -35.20
C ASN A 473 23.17 -19.06 -35.11
N LYS A 474 24.49 -19.22 -35.14
CA LYS A 474 25.17 -20.52 -34.96
C LYS A 474 25.20 -21.01 -33.50
N PHE A 475 24.78 -20.19 -32.54
CA PHE A 475 24.85 -20.51 -31.11
C PHE A 475 23.64 -21.30 -30.61
N ALA A 476 22.51 -21.20 -31.31
CA ALA A 476 21.27 -21.92 -31.06
C ALA A 476 21.12 -23.12 -32.03
N PRO A 477 20.36 -24.16 -31.65
CA PRO A 477 20.02 -25.26 -32.57
C PRO A 477 19.23 -24.74 -33.78
N PRO A 478 19.38 -25.37 -34.97
CA PRO A 478 18.67 -24.97 -36.17
C PRO A 478 17.14 -25.07 -35.98
N ILE A 479 16.40 -24.15 -36.61
CA ILE A 479 14.94 -24.12 -36.53
C ILE A 479 14.35 -25.39 -37.18
N LYS A 480 13.34 -25.99 -36.55
CA LYS A 480 12.57 -27.07 -37.15
C LYS A 480 11.71 -26.54 -38.30
N ASP A 481 11.51 -27.33 -39.35
CA ASP A 481 10.74 -26.89 -40.53
C ASP A 481 9.31 -26.44 -40.19
N GLU A 482 8.66 -27.14 -39.26
CA GLU A 482 7.33 -26.79 -38.72
C GLU A 482 7.27 -25.39 -38.08
N ASP A 483 8.38 -24.92 -37.48
CA ASP A 483 8.42 -23.63 -36.80
C ASP A 483 8.80 -22.49 -37.77
N ARG A 484 9.20 -22.81 -39.00
CA ARG A 484 9.63 -21.83 -40.03
C ARG A 484 8.45 -21.08 -40.65
N GLN A 485 7.23 -21.62 -40.54
CA GLN A 485 6.00 -20.99 -41.04
C GLN A 485 5.59 -19.73 -40.27
N TYR A 486 5.94 -19.61 -38.99
CA TYR A 486 5.50 -18.49 -38.15
C TYR A 486 6.30 -17.20 -38.41
N TYR A 487 5.64 -16.05 -38.37
CA TYR A 487 6.27 -14.72 -38.41
C TYR A 487 6.83 -14.28 -37.04
N LEU A 488 6.25 -14.78 -35.95
CA LEU A 488 6.74 -14.61 -34.58
C LEU A 488 7.39 -15.90 -34.09
N THR A 489 8.12 -15.85 -32.97
CA THR A 489 8.58 -17.08 -32.30
C THR A 489 7.40 -18.00 -31.98
N LYS A 490 7.63 -19.32 -31.89
CA LYS A 490 6.57 -20.30 -31.57
C LYS A 490 5.78 -19.94 -30.31
N THR A 491 6.50 -19.54 -29.25
CA THR A 491 5.90 -19.11 -27.98
C THR A 491 5.01 -17.88 -28.15
N ALA A 492 5.51 -16.84 -28.83
CA ALA A 492 4.73 -15.63 -29.09
C ALA A 492 3.53 -15.92 -29.99
N SER A 493 3.69 -16.74 -31.04
CA SER A 493 2.59 -17.17 -31.91
C SER A 493 1.51 -17.92 -31.12
N GLY A 494 1.90 -18.83 -30.23
CA GLY A 494 0.95 -19.52 -29.34
C GLY A 494 0.24 -18.57 -28.37
N GLN A 495 0.95 -17.58 -27.82
CA GLN A 495 0.38 -16.53 -26.97
C GLN A 495 -0.63 -15.68 -27.76
N PHE A 496 -0.27 -15.20 -28.96
CA PHE A 496 -1.14 -14.42 -29.83
C PHE A 496 -2.35 -15.22 -30.32
N ASN A 497 -2.19 -16.50 -30.66
CA ASN A 497 -3.30 -17.38 -30.99
C ASN A 497 -4.26 -17.56 -29.79
N SER A 498 -3.72 -17.65 -28.57
CA SER A 498 -4.52 -17.62 -27.34
C SER A 498 -5.25 -16.29 -27.16
N LEU A 499 -4.61 -15.15 -27.48
CA LEU A 499 -5.26 -13.83 -27.48
C LEU A 499 -6.41 -13.75 -28.47
N LEU A 500 -6.29 -14.34 -29.66
CA LEU A 500 -7.37 -14.36 -30.65
C LEU A 500 -8.61 -15.09 -30.14
N GLY A 501 -8.44 -16.09 -29.28
CA GLY A 501 -9.54 -16.81 -28.61
C GLY A 501 -10.21 -16.04 -27.47
N TRP A 502 -9.78 -14.81 -27.16
CA TRP A 502 -10.39 -14.02 -26.09
C TRP A 502 -11.75 -13.46 -26.48
N ARG A 503 -12.60 -13.25 -25.47
CA ARG A 503 -13.89 -12.56 -25.61
C ARG A 503 -13.66 -11.05 -25.70
N TRP A 504 -13.10 -10.59 -26.81
CA TRP A 504 -12.62 -9.22 -27.01
C TRP A 504 -13.62 -8.14 -26.64
N SER A 505 -14.90 -8.27 -27.00
CA SER A 505 -15.93 -7.30 -26.62
C SER A 505 -16.02 -7.10 -25.11
N SER A 506 -16.02 -8.19 -24.33
CA SER A 506 -16.11 -8.13 -22.86
C SER A 506 -14.82 -7.60 -22.24
N VAL A 507 -13.67 -8.01 -22.76
CA VAL A 507 -12.35 -7.57 -22.27
C VAL A 507 -12.17 -6.06 -22.50
N LEU A 508 -12.46 -5.57 -23.70
CA LEU A 508 -12.36 -4.14 -24.05
C LEU A 508 -13.35 -3.28 -23.28
N GLN A 509 -14.57 -3.77 -23.04
CA GLN A 509 -15.54 -3.06 -22.20
C GLN A 509 -15.05 -2.94 -20.75
N LYS A 510 -14.50 -4.02 -20.17
CA LYS A 510 -13.97 -4.01 -18.79
C LYS A 510 -12.74 -3.13 -18.67
N SER A 511 -11.86 -3.13 -19.67
CA SER A 511 -10.71 -2.22 -19.75
C SER A 511 -11.14 -0.74 -19.69
N LEU A 512 -12.18 -0.34 -20.43
CA LEU A 512 -12.74 1.02 -20.34
C LEU A 512 -13.26 1.37 -18.95
N ILE A 513 -13.99 0.45 -18.30
CA ILE A 513 -14.51 0.65 -16.95
C ILE A 513 -13.36 0.82 -15.95
N ILE A 514 -12.33 -0.04 -16.03
CA ILE A 514 -11.13 0.05 -15.19
C ILE A 514 -10.44 1.40 -15.40
N GLY A 515 -10.23 1.82 -16.65
CA GLY A 515 -9.60 3.10 -16.96
C GLY A 515 -10.38 4.29 -16.40
N LEU A 516 -11.71 4.27 -16.50
CA LEU A 516 -12.59 5.25 -15.88
C LEU A 516 -12.43 5.28 -14.35
N CYS A 517 -12.39 4.11 -13.70
CA CYS A 517 -12.15 4.03 -12.27
C CYS A 517 -10.80 4.63 -11.89
N ILE A 518 -9.71 4.23 -12.56
CA ILE A 518 -8.35 4.74 -12.29
C ILE A 518 -8.29 6.27 -12.45
N GLN A 519 -8.85 6.80 -13.53
CA GLN A 519 -8.91 8.24 -13.78
C GLN A 519 -9.71 9.00 -12.72
N THR A 520 -10.87 8.47 -12.35
CA THR A 520 -11.72 9.08 -11.32
C THR A 520 -10.99 9.11 -9.98
N MET A 521 -10.35 8.01 -9.57
CA MET A 521 -9.58 7.94 -8.33
C MET A 521 -8.39 8.90 -8.34
N THR A 522 -7.64 8.96 -9.44
CA THR A 522 -6.37 9.69 -9.49
C THR A 522 -6.55 11.20 -9.68
N VAL A 523 -7.48 11.60 -10.56
CA VAL A 523 -7.70 13.00 -10.93
C VAL A 523 -8.77 13.61 -10.04
N ILE A 524 -9.99 13.07 -10.09
CA ILE A 524 -11.16 13.70 -9.45
C ILE A 524 -11.03 13.63 -7.94
N ILE A 525 -10.73 12.45 -7.38
CA ILE A 525 -10.69 12.30 -5.92
C ILE A 525 -9.41 12.91 -5.36
N THR A 526 -8.22 12.46 -5.78
CA THR A 526 -6.99 12.90 -5.11
C THR A 526 -6.70 14.40 -5.32
N LYS A 527 -6.73 14.91 -6.55
CA LYS A 527 -6.30 16.29 -6.84
C LYS A 527 -7.31 17.34 -6.39
N PHE A 528 -8.61 17.14 -6.68
CA PHE A 528 -9.62 18.13 -6.27
C PHE A 528 -9.89 18.10 -4.77
N THR A 529 -9.73 16.96 -4.09
CA THR A 529 -9.83 16.94 -2.61
C THR A 529 -8.75 17.83 -1.99
N TYR A 530 -7.51 17.81 -2.50
CA TYR A 530 -6.46 18.68 -1.98
C TYR A 530 -6.73 20.15 -2.26
N LEU A 531 -7.20 20.48 -3.47
CA LEU A 531 -7.63 21.82 -3.83
C LEU A 531 -8.73 22.34 -2.90
N PHE A 532 -9.73 21.50 -2.64
CA PHE A 532 -10.85 21.83 -1.75
C PHE A 532 -10.39 22.02 -0.30
N LEU A 533 -9.53 21.14 0.22
CA LEU A 533 -9.04 21.23 1.60
C LEU A 533 -8.09 22.42 1.81
N ALA A 534 -7.27 22.76 0.81
CA ALA A 534 -6.42 23.94 0.81
C ALA A 534 -7.26 25.23 0.82
N TRP A 535 -8.31 25.29 -0.01
CA TRP A 535 -9.27 26.40 0.01
C TRP A 535 -9.95 26.53 1.38
N LEU A 536 -10.44 25.41 1.94
CA LEU A 536 -11.12 25.39 3.23
C LEU A 536 -10.22 25.94 4.35
N LYS A 537 -8.94 25.59 4.35
CA LYS A 537 -7.93 26.07 5.32
C LYS A 537 -7.84 27.60 5.35
N VAL A 538 -7.90 28.27 4.19
CA VAL A 538 -7.80 29.74 4.11
C VAL A 538 -9.06 30.39 4.68
N GLU A 539 -10.23 29.89 4.30
CA GLU A 539 -11.52 30.44 4.73
C GLU A 539 -11.71 30.35 6.25
N VAL A 540 -11.32 29.22 6.85
CA VAL A 540 -11.51 28.98 8.29
C VAL A 540 -10.52 29.70 9.20
N LYS A 541 -9.44 30.29 8.65
CA LYS A 541 -8.35 30.91 9.44
C LYS A 541 -8.83 32.09 10.31
N SER A 542 -9.88 32.79 9.89
CA SER A 542 -10.42 33.96 10.59
C SER A 542 -11.59 33.65 11.54
N MET A 543 -12.05 32.40 11.57
CA MET A 543 -13.26 31.99 12.29
C MET A 543 -12.95 31.53 13.72
N ASP A 544 -13.95 31.59 14.59
CA ASP A 544 -13.86 31.07 15.96
C ASP A 544 -13.91 29.53 15.98
N LEU A 545 -13.39 28.93 17.06
CA LEU A 545 -13.30 27.48 17.19
C LEU A 545 -14.64 26.76 16.96
N MET A 546 -15.76 27.34 17.37
CA MET A 546 -17.08 26.71 17.23
C MET A 546 -17.53 26.66 15.77
N SER A 547 -17.38 27.76 15.03
CA SER A 547 -17.68 27.81 13.59
C SER A 547 -16.79 26.85 12.80
N VAL A 548 -15.48 26.84 13.09
CA VAL A 548 -14.55 25.89 12.45
C VAL A 548 -14.94 24.45 12.75
N THR A 549 -15.29 24.14 14.00
CA THR A 549 -15.76 22.80 14.39
C THR A 549 -17.00 22.38 13.60
N LEU A 550 -18.00 23.25 13.48
CA LEU A 550 -19.24 22.95 12.75
C LEU A 550 -18.97 22.69 11.25
N ILE A 551 -18.14 23.52 10.63
CA ILE A 551 -17.71 23.33 9.23
C ILE A 551 -17.00 22.00 9.08
N MET A 552 -16.07 21.67 9.99
CA MET A 552 -15.33 20.41 9.97
C MET A 552 -16.24 19.19 10.19
N VAL A 553 -17.35 19.31 10.93
CA VAL A 553 -18.36 18.23 11.00
C VAL A 553 -19.00 18.00 9.64
N ILE A 554 -19.47 19.06 8.98
CA ILE A 554 -20.17 18.94 7.69
C ILE A 554 -19.24 18.37 6.62
N VAL A 555 -18.03 18.93 6.51
CA VAL A 555 -17.00 18.48 5.57
C VAL A 555 -16.58 17.04 5.88
N GLY A 556 -16.25 16.76 7.13
CA GLY A 556 -15.81 15.44 7.58
C GLY A 556 -16.84 14.35 7.31
N VAL A 557 -18.11 14.58 7.68
CA VAL A 557 -19.20 13.63 7.41
C VAL A 557 -19.36 13.43 5.90
N THR A 558 -19.37 14.50 5.11
CA THR A 558 -19.52 14.41 3.65
C THR A 558 -18.39 13.61 3.01
N MET A 559 -17.14 13.85 3.42
CA MET A 559 -15.98 13.12 2.93
C MET A 559 -16.00 11.64 3.34
N PHE A 560 -16.40 11.32 4.58
CA PHE A 560 -16.59 9.93 4.99
C PHE A 560 -17.74 9.24 4.24
N LEU A 561 -18.76 9.97 3.81
CA LEU A 561 -19.85 9.39 3.01
C LEU A 561 -19.44 9.11 1.57
N PHE A 562 -18.28 9.59 1.12
CA PHE A 562 -17.76 9.32 -0.21
C PHE A 562 -16.80 8.10 -0.17
N PRO A 563 -17.19 6.94 -0.71
CA PRO A 563 -16.44 5.68 -0.57
C PRO A 563 -14.95 5.75 -0.93
N PRO A 564 -14.52 6.53 -1.94
CA PRO A 564 -13.13 6.58 -2.35
C PRO A 564 -12.18 7.35 -1.42
N ILE A 565 -12.69 8.17 -0.51
CA ILE A 565 -11.86 9.03 0.33
C ILE A 565 -11.43 8.26 1.60
N PRO A 566 -10.12 8.09 1.85
CA PRO A 566 -9.65 7.52 3.10
C PRO A 566 -9.85 8.48 4.27
N GLY A 567 -10.07 7.96 5.48
CA GLY A 567 -10.31 8.78 6.69
C GLY A 567 -9.08 9.56 7.19
N VAL A 568 -7.88 9.08 6.86
CA VAL A 568 -6.59 9.64 7.34
C VAL A 568 -6.41 11.12 6.95
N PRO A 569 -6.61 11.53 5.68
CA PRO A 569 -6.60 12.94 5.30
C PRO A 569 -7.48 13.83 6.19
N ILE A 570 -8.66 13.35 6.60
CA ILE A 570 -9.60 14.12 7.43
C ILE A 570 -9.03 14.34 8.83
N TYR A 571 -8.50 13.28 9.46
CA TYR A 571 -7.90 13.37 10.79
C TYR A 571 -6.64 14.23 10.79
N PHE A 572 -5.81 14.09 9.75
CA PHE A 572 -4.58 14.86 9.57
C PHE A 572 -4.88 16.36 9.39
N THR A 573 -5.79 16.70 8.47
CA THR A 573 -6.19 18.09 8.23
C THR A 573 -6.90 18.70 9.44
N SER A 574 -7.72 17.92 10.16
CA SER A 574 -8.30 18.37 11.43
C SER A 574 -7.23 18.69 12.48
N GLY A 575 -6.16 17.89 12.54
CA GLY A 575 -4.99 18.16 13.39
C GLY A 575 -4.28 19.47 13.07
N ILE A 576 -4.31 19.93 11.83
CA ILE A 576 -3.78 21.24 11.44
C ILE A 576 -4.78 22.35 11.79
N ILE A 577 -6.02 22.23 11.30
CA ILE A 577 -7.00 23.32 11.31
C ILE A 577 -7.59 23.54 12.71
N LEU A 578 -8.04 22.49 13.40
CA LEU A 578 -8.71 22.63 14.70
C LEU A 578 -7.74 22.97 15.82
N VAL A 579 -6.48 22.53 15.71
CA VAL A 579 -5.44 22.93 16.66
C VAL A 579 -5.10 24.40 16.50
N ALA A 580 -4.92 24.89 15.27
CA ALA A 580 -4.69 26.31 14.99
C ALA A 580 -5.85 27.20 15.49
N ALA A 581 -7.09 26.79 15.25
CA ALA A 581 -8.27 27.52 15.73
C ALA A 581 -8.44 27.45 17.27
N GLY A 582 -8.08 26.31 17.86
CA GLY A 582 -8.26 26.04 19.29
C GLY A 582 -7.14 26.56 20.18
N GLU A 583 -5.95 26.81 19.63
CA GLU A 583 -4.75 27.20 20.39
C GLU A 583 -4.99 28.44 21.26
N LYS A 584 -5.60 29.49 20.71
CA LYS A 584 -5.88 30.72 21.46
C LYS A 584 -6.87 30.54 22.61
N THR A 585 -7.78 29.57 22.52
CA THR A 585 -8.88 29.40 23.48
C THR A 585 -8.61 28.30 24.51
N LEU A 586 -8.02 27.19 24.08
CA LEU A 586 -7.81 25.98 24.89
C LEU A 586 -6.34 25.78 25.26
N GLY A 587 -5.41 26.44 24.56
CA GLY A 587 -3.99 26.08 24.58
C GLY A 587 -3.71 24.83 23.74
N THR A 588 -2.47 24.70 23.27
CA THR A 588 -2.06 23.67 22.30
C THR A 588 -2.36 22.23 22.76
N PRO A 589 -2.01 21.78 23.99
CA PRO A 589 -2.24 20.40 24.40
C PRO A 589 -3.73 20.05 24.47
N MET A 590 -4.56 20.96 24.98
CA MET A 590 -6.01 20.74 25.06
C MET A 590 -6.68 20.86 23.70
N ALA A 591 -6.19 21.70 22.80
CA ALA A 591 -6.65 21.76 21.41
C ALA A 591 -6.37 20.43 20.67
N ILE A 592 -5.23 19.77 20.93
CA ILE A 592 -4.93 18.43 20.40
C ILE A 592 -5.90 17.39 20.98
N VAL A 593 -6.10 17.36 22.30
CA VAL A 593 -7.03 16.42 22.96
C VAL A 593 -8.46 16.63 22.44
N TYR A 594 -8.89 17.89 22.33
CA TYR A 594 -10.17 18.26 21.74
C TYR A 594 -10.30 17.73 20.31
N THR A 595 -9.27 17.91 19.48
CA THR A 595 -9.26 17.46 18.09
C THR A 595 -9.31 15.93 17.98
N CYS A 596 -8.63 15.19 18.87
CA CYS A 596 -8.72 13.73 18.94
C CYS A 596 -10.14 13.27 19.31
N ALA A 597 -10.74 13.87 20.34
CA ALA A 597 -12.10 13.57 20.76
C ALA A 597 -13.13 13.91 19.67
N PHE A 598 -12.97 15.07 19.02
CA PHE A 598 -13.75 15.50 17.88
C PHE A 598 -13.70 14.48 16.75
N ASN A 599 -12.52 14.04 16.33
CA ASN A 599 -12.38 13.09 15.23
C ASN A 599 -12.96 11.71 15.57
N LEU A 600 -12.88 11.27 16.83
CA LEU A 600 -13.55 10.05 17.27
C LEU A 600 -15.08 10.19 17.15
N ILE A 601 -15.65 11.30 17.63
CA ILE A 601 -17.10 11.56 17.52
C ILE A 601 -17.52 11.65 16.05
N LEU A 602 -16.77 12.41 15.24
CA LEU A 602 -16.99 12.55 13.80
C LEU A 602 -17.02 11.19 13.11
N LYS A 603 -16.07 10.31 13.46
CA LYS A 603 -15.99 8.96 12.95
C LYS A 603 -17.21 8.12 13.32
N LEU A 604 -17.61 8.11 14.59
CA LEU A 604 -18.80 7.36 15.04
C LEU A 604 -20.09 7.91 14.44
N LEU A 605 -20.18 9.24 14.26
CA LEU A 605 -21.29 9.89 13.57
C LEU A 605 -21.36 9.44 12.10
N ALA A 606 -20.23 9.45 11.39
CA ALA A 606 -20.15 8.98 10.01
C ALA A 606 -20.58 7.51 9.90
N CYS A 607 -20.08 6.63 10.79
CA CYS A 607 -20.49 5.23 10.85
C CYS A 607 -22.00 5.08 11.10
N THR A 608 -22.58 5.92 11.96
CA THR A 608 -24.03 5.93 12.24
C THR A 608 -24.83 6.29 10.99
N VAL A 609 -24.45 7.36 10.29
CA VAL A 609 -25.11 7.80 9.05
C VAL A 609 -24.95 6.74 7.96
N GLN A 610 -23.75 6.20 7.77
CA GLN A 610 -23.48 5.13 6.80
C GLN A 610 -24.31 3.86 7.09
N GLN A 611 -24.40 3.44 8.35
CA GLN A 611 -25.16 2.23 8.71
C GLN A 611 -26.68 2.43 8.63
N LYS A 612 -27.20 3.53 9.17
CA LYS A 612 -28.65 3.76 9.32
C LYS A 612 -29.28 4.54 8.18
N CYS A 613 -28.63 5.57 7.67
CA CYS A 613 -29.17 6.38 6.58
C CYS A 613 -28.87 5.80 5.19
N ILE A 614 -27.82 5.00 5.05
CA ILE A 614 -27.45 4.38 3.76
C ILE A 614 -27.67 2.86 3.80
N GLY A 615 -26.96 2.13 4.66
CA GLY A 615 -26.96 0.67 4.65
C GLY A 615 -28.34 0.05 4.90
N THR A 616 -29.09 0.56 5.88
CA THR A 616 -30.43 0.02 6.22
C THR A 616 -31.44 0.21 5.08
N PRO A 617 -31.56 1.38 4.42
CA PRO A 617 -32.34 1.51 3.19
C PRO A 617 -31.87 0.58 2.06
N LEU A 618 -30.56 0.45 1.87
CA LEU A 618 -29.97 -0.38 0.81
C LEU A 618 -30.24 -1.89 0.98
N LYS A 619 -30.48 -2.37 2.22
CA LYS A 619 -30.90 -3.75 2.51
C LYS A 619 -32.11 -4.18 1.66
N ARG A 620 -33.04 -3.27 1.38
CA ARG A 620 -34.27 -3.57 0.63
C ARG A 620 -34.02 -3.80 -0.86
N ASN A 621 -32.87 -3.38 -1.38
CA ASN A 621 -32.55 -3.50 -2.79
C ASN A 621 -31.82 -4.83 -3.05
N ILE A 622 -32.45 -5.72 -3.83
CA ILE A 622 -31.89 -7.03 -4.21
C ILE A 622 -30.55 -6.86 -4.94
N ALA A 623 -30.47 -5.93 -5.90
CA ALA A 623 -29.25 -5.70 -6.68
C ALA A 623 -28.08 -5.27 -5.81
N VAL A 624 -28.34 -4.53 -4.72
CA VAL A 624 -27.29 -4.11 -3.78
C VAL A 624 -26.84 -5.29 -2.91
N ARG A 625 -27.77 -6.08 -2.36
CA ARG A 625 -27.43 -7.32 -1.62
C ARG A 625 -26.63 -8.31 -2.49
N GLN A 626 -26.98 -8.39 -3.77
CA GLN A 626 -26.30 -9.18 -4.78
C GLN A 626 -24.89 -8.66 -5.05
N ALA A 627 -24.72 -7.35 -5.29
CA ALA A 627 -23.42 -6.72 -5.53
C ALA A 627 -22.46 -6.85 -4.33
N VAL A 628 -22.99 -6.79 -3.11
CA VAL A 628 -22.24 -7.05 -1.88
C VAL A 628 -21.84 -8.53 -1.74
N GLY A 629 -22.57 -9.44 -2.39
CA GLY A 629 -22.36 -10.88 -2.26
C GLY A 629 -22.78 -11.41 -0.91
N ILE A 630 -24.00 -11.07 -0.45
CA ILE A 630 -24.51 -11.46 0.88
C ILE A 630 -24.50 -12.99 1.14
N ASN A 631 -24.59 -13.78 0.07
CA ASN A 631 -24.56 -15.24 0.11
C ASN A 631 -23.13 -15.84 0.10
N THR A 632 -22.08 -15.01 -0.03
CA THR A 632 -20.70 -15.49 -0.04
C THR A 632 -20.24 -15.92 1.37
N PRO A 633 -19.36 -16.92 1.50
CA PRO A 633 -18.85 -17.38 2.79
C PRO A 633 -18.22 -16.26 3.64
N LEU A 634 -17.50 -15.34 2.98
CA LEU A 634 -16.84 -14.21 3.63
C LEU A 634 -17.86 -13.28 4.32
N ILE A 635 -18.87 -12.81 3.58
CA ILE A 635 -19.86 -11.86 4.11
C ILE A 635 -20.74 -12.52 5.17
N ARG A 636 -21.08 -13.81 5.00
CA ARG A 636 -21.83 -14.58 5.99
C ARG A 636 -21.05 -14.76 7.30
N THR A 637 -19.73 -14.99 7.21
CA THR A 637 -18.86 -15.06 8.38
C THR A 637 -18.77 -13.71 9.09
N ILE A 638 -18.60 -12.62 8.34
CA ILE A 638 -18.63 -11.27 8.90
C ILE A 638 -19.97 -11.02 9.63
N LYS A 639 -21.11 -11.38 9.01
CA LYS A 639 -22.42 -11.28 9.66
C LYS A 639 -22.47 -12.06 10.97
N LEU A 640 -22.03 -13.32 10.97
CA LEU A 640 -22.03 -14.19 12.14
C LEU A 640 -21.18 -13.60 13.28
N VAL A 641 -19.93 -13.25 12.98
CA VAL A 641 -18.98 -12.69 13.95
C VAL A 641 -19.49 -11.37 14.54
N LEU A 642 -19.98 -10.47 13.70
CA LEU A 642 -20.47 -9.17 14.16
C LEU A 642 -21.79 -9.28 14.94
N SER A 643 -22.60 -10.31 14.69
CA SER A 643 -23.86 -10.57 15.41
C SER A 643 -23.67 -11.20 16.79
N LYS A 644 -22.56 -11.92 17.04
CA LYS A 644 -22.28 -12.55 18.34
C LYS A 644 -22.28 -11.50 19.46
N LYS A 645 -22.83 -11.82 20.63
CA LYS A 645 -22.81 -10.91 21.79
C LYS A 645 -21.37 -10.75 22.32
N GLY A 646 -21.05 -9.56 22.82
CA GLY A 646 -19.71 -9.23 23.33
C GLY A 646 -18.72 -8.72 22.27
N PHE A 647 -17.49 -8.49 22.70
CA PHE A 647 -16.38 -7.95 21.91
C PHE A 647 -15.30 -9.02 21.72
N SER A 648 -15.40 -9.76 20.62
CA SER A 648 -14.33 -10.67 20.19
C SER A 648 -13.25 -9.91 19.44
N THR A 649 -12.01 -10.42 19.46
CA THR A 649 -10.90 -9.87 18.67
C THR A 649 -11.25 -9.79 17.18
N VAL A 650 -11.94 -10.80 16.65
CA VAL A 650 -12.39 -10.83 15.25
C VAL A 650 -13.36 -9.69 14.94
N LYS A 651 -14.30 -9.38 15.85
CA LYS A 651 -15.25 -8.27 15.69
C LYS A 651 -14.54 -6.93 15.66
N VAL A 652 -13.65 -6.67 16.61
CA VAL A 652 -12.88 -5.41 16.66
C VAL A 652 -11.97 -5.29 15.45
N ALA A 653 -11.25 -6.36 15.09
CA ALA A 653 -10.38 -6.38 13.92
C ALA A 653 -11.16 -6.08 12.63
N THR A 654 -12.37 -6.64 12.48
CA THR A 654 -13.24 -6.37 11.33
C THR A 654 -13.70 -4.91 11.27
N LEU A 655 -14.09 -4.33 12.39
CA LEU A 655 -14.59 -2.96 12.45
C LEU A 655 -13.51 -1.88 12.32
N VAL A 656 -12.27 -2.19 12.70
CA VAL A 656 -11.13 -1.25 12.65
C VAL A 656 -10.25 -1.47 11.42
N GLY A 657 -10.08 -2.71 10.98
CA GLY A 657 -9.27 -3.08 9.81
C GLY A 657 -10.04 -3.05 8.49
N GLY A 658 -11.37 -3.07 8.52
CA GLY A 658 -12.20 -2.95 7.33
C GLY A 658 -12.20 -1.52 6.78
N PRO A 659 -12.35 -1.33 5.45
CA PRO A 659 -12.48 0.01 4.89
C PRO A 659 -13.75 0.69 5.42
N ASP A 660 -13.61 1.94 5.83
CA ASP A 660 -14.59 2.69 6.63
C ASP A 660 -16.02 2.67 6.09
N TRP A 661 -16.20 3.18 4.87
CA TRP A 661 -17.49 3.28 4.20
C TRP A 661 -18.12 1.91 3.93
N PRO A 662 -17.46 0.97 3.22
CA PRO A 662 -18.08 -0.31 2.89
C PRO A 662 -18.38 -1.15 4.14
N THR A 663 -17.56 -1.07 5.19
CA THR A 663 -17.81 -1.83 6.43
C THR A 663 -19.05 -1.32 7.16
N SER A 664 -19.20 0.00 7.31
CA SER A 664 -20.34 0.60 8.02
C SER A 664 -21.65 0.45 7.24
N VAL A 665 -21.61 0.64 5.91
CA VAL A 665 -22.76 0.39 5.04
C VAL A 665 -23.15 -1.09 5.04
N LEU A 666 -22.17 -1.99 4.97
CA LEU A 666 -22.40 -3.44 5.08
C LEU A 666 -23.08 -3.80 6.40
N CYS A 667 -22.68 -3.21 7.53
CA CYS A 667 -23.34 -3.44 8.81
C CYS A 667 -24.83 -3.06 8.77
N GLY A 668 -25.21 -2.04 7.98
CA GLY A 668 -26.60 -1.65 7.77
C GLY A 668 -27.35 -2.63 6.86
N ILE A 669 -26.71 -3.09 5.79
CA ILE A 669 -27.27 -4.10 4.87
C ILE A 669 -27.53 -5.42 5.59
N LEU A 670 -26.61 -5.82 6.48
CA LEU A 670 -26.71 -7.03 7.30
C LEU A 670 -27.65 -6.88 8.51
N ASP A 671 -28.22 -5.69 8.72
CA ASP A 671 -29.16 -5.34 9.79
C ASP A 671 -28.60 -5.55 11.20
N LEU A 672 -27.36 -5.12 11.40
CA LEU A 672 -26.68 -5.22 12.69
C LEU A 672 -27.13 -4.10 13.65
N PRO A 673 -27.16 -4.36 14.97
CA PRO A 673 -27.48 -3.33 15.96
C PRO A 673 -26.40 -2.23 15.98
N LEU A 674 -26.81 -0.96 16.07
CA LEU A 674 -25.90 0.19 15.95
C LEU A 674 -24.91 0.26 17.12
N LEU A 675 -25.40 0.21 18.36
CA LEU A 675 -24.58 0.48 19.54
C LEU A 675 -23.39 -0.51 19.70
N PRO A 676 -23.56 -1.84 19.54
CA PRO A 676 -22.43 -2.77 19.59
C PRO A 676 -21.39 -2.52 18.49
N ILE A 677 -21.83 -2.05 17.31
CA ILE A 677 -20.94 -1.72 16.19
C ILE A 677 -20.13 -0.47 16.54
N LEU A 678 -20.78 0.61 16.99
CA LEU A 678 -20.10 1.83 17.41
C LEU A 678 -19.07 1.59 18.53
N ILE A 679 -19.44 0.80 19.55
CA ILE A 679 -18.52 0.45 20.63
C ILE A 679 -17.35 -0.39 20.10
N GLY A 680 -17.62 -1.34 19.19
CA GLY A 680 -16.59 -2.14 18.54
C GLY A 680 -15.65 -1.33 17.64
N THR A 681 -16.09 -0.17 17.15
CA THR A 681 -15.30 0.78 16.37
C THR A 681 -14.45 1.73 17.23
N LEU A 682 -14.73 1.91 18.53
CA LEU A 682 -13.97 2.81 19.41
C LEU A 682 -12.44 2.64 19.35
N PRO A 683 -11.88 1.42 19.22
CA PRO A 683 -10.42 1.24 19.10
C PRO A 683 -9.79 1.89 17.86
N VAL A 684 -10.59 2.42 16.92
CA VAL A 684 -10.11 3.30 15.83
C VAL A 684 -9.36 4.52 16.35
N ILE A 685 -9.55 4.92 17.62
CA ILE A 685 -8.77 5.98 18.26
C ILE A 685 -7.26 5.73 18.19
N ILE A 686 -6.83 4.46 18.12
CA ILE A 686 -5.43 4.07 17.96
C ILE A 686 -4.86 4.58 16.61
N ILE A 687 -5.70 4.75 15.58
CA ILE A 687 -5.33 5.38 14.29
C ILE A 687 -5.49 6.90 14.36
N ILE A 688 -6.58 7.39 14.97
CA ILE A 688 -6.90 8.83 15.01
C ILE A 688 -5.82 9.62 15.75
N VAL A 689 -5.42 9.19 16.95
CA VAL A 689 -4.46 9.92 17.79
C VAL A 689 -3.14 10.19 17.07
N PRO A 690 -2.42 9.19 16.54
CA PRO A 690 -1.16 9.45 15.83
C PRO A 690 -1.38 10.25 14.53
N THR A 691 -2.54 10.14 13.88
CA THR A 691 -2.82 10.95 12.68
C THR A 691 -3.03 12.43 13.02
N VAL A 692 -3.83 12.71 14.07
CA VAL A 692 -4.08 14.06 14.58
C VAL A 692 -2.78 14.67 15.10
N LEU A 693 -1.99 13.91 15.87
CA LEU A 693 -0.67 14.36 16.33
C LEU A 693 0.23 14.71 15.16
N SER A 694 0.23 13.89 14.09
CA SER A 694 1.01 14.22 12.89
C SER A 694 0.63 15.57 12.29
N GLY A 695 -0.66 15.84 12.09
CA GLY A 695 -1.14 17.13 11.58
C GLY A 695 -0.85 18.29 12.55
N SER A 696 -1.07 18.08 13.85
CA SER A 696 -0.82 19.07 14.90
C SER A 696 0.66 19.47 14.94
N PHE A 697 1.55 18.49 14.80
CA PHE A 697 2.99 18.73 14.77
C PHE A 697 3.46 19.34 13.45
N VAL A 698 2.73 19.17 12.34
CA VAL A 698 3.00 19.96 11.13
C VAL A 698 2.68 21.43 11.38
N TYR A 699 1.56 21.73 12.04
CA TYR A 699 1.22 23.10 12.42
C TYR A 699 2.27 23.71 13.35
N LEU A 700 2.70 22.96 14.38
CA LEU A 700 3.71 23.43 15.35
C LEU A 700 5.14 23.48 14.80
N ALA A 701 5.41 22.94 13.61
CA ALA A 701 6.75 22.95 13.03
C ALA A 701 7.24 24.34 12.62
N GLU A 702 6.32 25.32 12.50
CA GLU A 702 6.67 26.73 12.28
C GLU A 702 7.37 27.33 13.53
N ASP A 703 6.91 26.96 14.72
CA ASP A 703 7.40 27.52 15.99
C ASP A 703 8.40 26.60 16.72
N TYR A 704 8.38 25.29 16.45
CA TYR A 704 9.15 24.28 17.18
C TYR A 704 9.88 23.30 16.27
N THR A 705 11.21 23.30 16.36
CA THR A 705 12.11 22.43 15.57
C THR A 705 11.84 20.93 15.73
N TRP A 706 11.50 20.49 16.95
CA TRP A 706 11.22 19.08 17.26
C TRP A 706 9.91 18.57 16.65
N ALA A 707 8.96 19.47 16.32
CA ALA A 707 7.63 19.09 15.89
C ALA A 707 7.65 18.41 14.51
N GLY A 708 8.54 18.82 13.60
CA GLY A 708 8.73 18.11 12.31
C GLY A 708 9.03 16.62 12.48
N THR A 709 9.90 16.28 13.44
CA THR A 709 10.23 14.90 13.83
C THR A 709 9.02 14.17 14.38
N ALA A 710 8.35 14.78 15.34
CA ALA A 710 7.19 14.18 16.00
C ALA A 710 6.06 13.94 14.99
N SER A 711 5.90 14.81 14.00
CA SER A 711 4.96 14.64 12.90
C SER A 711 5.27 13.40 12.06
N ALA A 712 6.51 13.25 11.63
CA ALA A 712 6.97 12.12 10.84
C ALA A 712 6.81 10.79 11.59
N ILE A 713 7.23 10.74 12.86
CA ILE A 713 7.07 9.55 13.72
C ILE A 713 5.58 9.19 13.87
N SER A 714 4.73 10.18 14.13
CA SER A 714 3.29 9.94 14.33
C SER A 714 2.62 9.44 13.04
N MET A 715 3.01 9.94 11.87
CA MET A 715 2.54 9.42 10.59
C MET A 715 3.05 7.99 10.31
N SER A 716 4.30 7.67 10.66
CA SER A 716 4.83 6.31 10.55
C SER A 716 4.08 5.31 11.42
N VAL A 717 3.74 5.69 12.66
CA VAL A 717 2.90 4.89 13.55
C VAL A 717 1.51 4.68 12.94
N THR A 718 0.91 5.74 12.39
CA THR A 718 -0.37 5.67 11.67
C THR A 718 -0.29 4.66 10.52
N GLY A 719 0.74 4.73 9.68
CA GLY A 719 0.94 3.80 8.57
C GLY A 719 1.10 2.34 9.02
N LEU A 720 1.85 2.09 10.09
CA LEU A 720 1.99 0.74 10.68
C LEU A 720 0.63 0.17 11.12
N ILE A 721 -0.21 0.98 11.77
CA ILE A 721 -1.52 0.52 12.25
C ILE A 721 -2.47 0.28 11.07
N ILE A 722 -2.48 1.16 10.07
CA ILE A 722 -3.32 1.01 8.87
C ILE A 722 -2.91 -0.19 8.03
N MET A 723 -1.63 -0.54 7.98
CA MET A 723 -1.19 -1.79 7.34
C MET A 723 -1.52 -3.03 8.19
N GLY A 724 -1.36 -2.94 9.51
CA GLY A 724 -1.53 -4.06 10.43
C GLY A 724 -2.99 -4.46 10.63
N ALA A 725 -3.89 -3.49 10.84
CA ALA A 725 -5.28 -3.77 11.20
C ALA A 725 -6.04 -4.60 10.15
N PRO A 726 -5.96 -4.31 8.84
CA PRO A 726 -6.60 -5.14 7.81
C PRO A 726 -5.98 -6.55 7.68
N ALA A 727 -4.68 -6.69 7.90
CA ALA A 727 -4.02 -8.00 7.92
C ALA A 727 -4.51 -8.86 9.09
N ILE A 728 -4.63 -8.27 10.28
CA ILE A 728 -5.19 -8.89 11.49
C ILE A 728 -6.66 -9.28 11.26
N MET A 729 -7.45 -8.40 10.63
CA MET A 729 -8.83 -8.69 10.23
C MET A 729 -8.89 -9.93 9.34
N LEU A 730 -8.13 -9.95 8.25
CA LEU A 730 -8.17 -11.04 7.28
C LEU A 730 -7.82 -12.38 7.94
N TYR A 731 -6.76 -12.42 8.75
CA TYR A 731 -6.36 -13.60 9.49
C TYR A 731 -7.50 -14.13 10.39
N HIS A 732 -8.12 -13.24 11.17
CA HIS A 732 -9.17 -13.63 12.10
C HIS A 732 -10.48 -14.00 11.41
N VAL A 733 -10.81 -13.38 10.28
CA VAL A 733 -12.01 -13.72 9.50
C VAL A 733 -11.82 -15.05 8.79
N GLU A 734 -10.66 -15.31 8.18
CA GLU A 734 -10.32 -16.62 7.59
C GLU A 734 -10.41 -17.74 8.64
N LYS A 735 -9.81 -17.51 9.81
CA LYS A 735 -9.89 -18.46 10.92
C LYS A 735 -11.35 -18.71 11.35
N ALA A 736 -12.16 -17.65 11.46
CA ALA A 736 -13.58 -17.79 11.79
C ALA A 736 -14.38 -18.51 10.69
N MET A 737 -14.01 -18.35 9.41
CA MET A 737 -14.64 -19.08 8.30
C MET A 737 -14.41 -20.59 8.42
N GLU A 738 -13.23 -21.00 8.86
CA GLU A 738 -12.89 -22.41 9.07
C GLU A 738 -13.53 -22.99 10.34
N GLU A 739 -13.41 -22.27 11.46
CA GLU A 739 -13.94 -22.72 12.77
C GLU A 739 -15.48 -22.81 12.79
N GLU A 740 -16.17 -21.93 12.07
CA GLU A 740 -17.64 -21.85 12.07
C GLU A 740 -18.26 -22.44 10.80
N LYS A 741 -17.50 -23.24 10.03
CA LYS A 741 -17.94 -23.78 8.73
C LYS A 741 -19.30 -24.49 8.80
N GLU A 742 -19.51 -25.33 9.81
CA GLU A 742 -20.78 -26.05 10.00
C GLU A 742 -21.95 -25.10 10.25
N VAL A 743 -21.75 -24.06 11.06
CA VAL A 743 -22.77 -23.02 11.32
C VAL A 743 -23.05 -22.23 10.05
N LEU A 744 -22.02 -21.93 9.26
CA LEU A 744 -22.15 -21.24 7.99
C LEU A 744 -22.92 -22.06 6.96
N GLU A 745 -22.75 -23.38 6.92
CA GLU A 745 -23.51 -24.27 6.04
C GLU A 745 -25.00 -24.33 6.43
N GLN A 746 -25.31 -24.25 7.72
CA GLN A 746 -26.69 -24.26 8.24
C GLN A 746 -27.41 -22.92 8.11
N MET A 747 -26.69 -21.80 7.97
CA MET A 747 -27.33 -20.49 7.81
C MET A 747 -28.18 -20.47 6.51
N PRO A 748 -29.41 -19.91 6.53
CA PRO A 748 -30.24 -19.84 5.34
C PRO A 748 -29.65 -18.85 4.33
N TYR A 749 -29.67 -19.24 3.06
CA TYR A 749 -29.35 -18.35 1.94
C TYR A 749 -30.48 -17.33 1.72
N ASP A 750 -30.10 -16.14 1.28
CA ASP A 750 -31.04 -15.14 0.80
C ASP A 750 -31.58 -15.59 -0.57
N GLN A 751 -32.81 -16.13 -0.56
CA GLN A 751 -33.43 -16.76 -1.72
C GLN A 751 -33.69 -15.76 -2.86
N GLU A 752 -34.06 -14.51 -2.53
CA GLU A 752 -34.29 -13.47 -3.55
C GLU A 752 -32.99 -13.14 -4.29
N VAL A 753 -31.88 -13.06 -3.55
CA VAL A 753 -30.55 -12.81 -4.14
C VAL A 753 -30.08 -14.02 -4.93
N LEU A 754 -30.34 -15.24 -4.46
CA LEU A 754 -29.98 -16.47 -5.17
C LEU A 754 -30.70 -16.57 -6.53
N ILE A 755 -32.01 -16.29 -6.55
CA ILE A 755 -32.79 -16.24 -7.80
C ILE A 755 -32.30 -15.09 -8.70
N ALA A 756 -31.97 -13.93 -8.13
CA ALA A 756 -31.41 -12.81 -8.89
C ALA A 756 -30.05 -13.13 -9.49
N ASP A 757 -29.18 -13.83 -8.75
CA ASP A 757 -27.87 -14.32 -9.23
C ASP A 757 -28.02 -15.29 -10.40
N GLU A 758 -28.98 -16.21 -10.32
CA GLU A 758 -29.29 -17.13 -11.42
C GLU A 758 -29.81 -16.38 -12.65
N ASN A 759 -30.75 -15.45 -12.48
CA ASN A 759 -31.30 -14.64 -13.57
C ASN A 759 -30.25 -13.72 -14.21
N GLU A 760 -29.39 -13.09 -13.40
CA GLU A 760 -28.30 -12.25 -13.91
C GLU A 760 -27.26 -13.10 -14.63
N GLU A 761 -26.94 -14.29 -14.12
CA GLU A 761 -26.03 -15.20 -14.80
C GLU A 761 -26.58 -15.62 -16.17
N GLN A 762 -27.87 -15.92 -16.28
CA GLN A 762 -28.52 -16.18 -17.58
C GLN A 762 -28.45 -14.96 -18.50
N ARG A 763 -28.80 -13.76 -18.01
CA ARG A 763 -28.71 -12.53 -18.79
C ARG A 763 -27.27 -12.22 -19.22
N ARG A 764 -26.29 -12.50 -18.36
CA ARG A 764 -24.85 -12.31 -18.61
C ARG A 764 -24.38 -13.26 -19.70
N LEU A 765 -24.77 -14.54 -19.65
CA LEU A 765 -24.43 -15.51 -20.69
C LEU A 765 -25.01 -15.08 -22.04
N LEU A 766 -26.28 -14.66 -22.06
CA LEU A 766 -26.93 -14.12 -23.26
C LEU A 766 -26.25 -12.83 -23.76
N PHE A 767 -25.91 -11.90 -22.85
CA PHE A 767 -25.17 -10.69 -23.18
C PHE A 767 -23.83 -11.03 -23.83
N LEU A 768 -23.08 -11.98 -23.28
CA LEU A 768 -21.80 -12.41 -23.83
C LEU A 768 -21.92 -13.07 -25.21
N ASP A 769 -22.99 -13.82 -25.46
CA ASP A 769 -23.24 -14.42 -26.77
C ASP A 769 -23.62 -13.38 -27.84
N VAL A 770 -24.56 -12.50 -27.48
CA VAL A 770 -25.08 -11.45 -28.37
C VAL A 770 -24.00 -10.41 -28.71
N THR A 771 -23.07 -10.19 -27.78
CA THR A 771 -21.90 -9.31 -27.93
C THR A 771 -20.62 -10.06 -28.31
N SER A 772 -20.71 -11.34 -28.70
CA SER A 772 -19.53 -12.07 -29.16
C SER A 772 -18.83 -11.32 -30.29
N TRP A 773 -17.50 -11.45 -30.38
CA TRP A 773 -16.73 -10.67 -31.34
C TRP A 773 -17.17 -10.96 -32.78
N GLY A 774 -17.55 -12.20 -33.11
CA GLY A 774 -18.12 -12.55 -34.41
C GLY A 774 -19.44 -11.84 -34.71
N ASN A 775 -20.35 -11.77 -33.72
CA ASN A 775 -21.71 -11.22 -33.87
C ASN A 775 -21.80 -9.69 -33.76
N THR A 776 -20.70 -9.05 -33.35
CA THR A 776 -20.64 -7.61 -33.14
C THR A 776 -20.41 -6.88 -34.48
N ARG A 777 -21.22 -5.85 -34.75
CA ARG A 777 -21.09 -5.03 -35.97
C ARG A 777 -19.73 -4.32 -36.00
N TRP A 778 -19.16 -4.14 -37.19
CA TRP A 778 -17.82 -3.57 -37.36
C TRP A 778 -17.66 -2.20 -36.68
N TRP A 779 -18.65 -1.31 -36.79
CA TRP A 779 -18.59 0.02 -36.18
C TRP A 779 -18.59 -0.02 -34.64
N MET A 780 -19.19 -1.05 -34.03
CA MET A 780 -19.12 -1.28 -32.59
C MET A 780 -17.79 -1.89 -32.14
N LYS A 781 -17.10 -2.61 -33.04
CA LYS A 781 -15.71 -3.00 -32.79
C LYS A 781 -14.81 -1.78 -32.82
N THR A 782 -14.99 -0.93 -33.83
CA THR A 782 -14.22 0.31 -33.97
C THR A 782 -14.38 1.21 -32.74
N ILE A 783 -15.61 1.45 -32.27
CA ILE A 783 -15.83 2.33 -31.10
C ILE A 783 -15.17 1.77 -29.82
N LEU A 784 -15.18 0.46 -29.61
CA LEU A 784 -14.50 -0.16 -28.47
C LEU A 784 -12.98 -0.05 -28.57
N ILE A 785 -12.43 -0.26 -29.76
CA ILE A 785 -10.98 -0.17 -30.00
C ILE A 785 -10.52 1.27 -29.82
N THR A 786 -11.14 2.23 -30.51
CA THR A 786 -10.76 3.65 -30.42
C THR A 786 -10.98 4.19 -29.01
N GLY A 787 -12.07 3.77 -28.34
CA GLY A 787 -12.33 4.10 -26.94
C GLY A 787 -11.20 3.58 -26.03
N ASN A 788 -10.75 2.34 -26.22
CA ASN A 788 -9.66 1.78 -25.42
C ASN A 788 -8.32 2.46 -25.67
N VAL A 789 -8.01 2.82 -26.92
CA VAL A 789 -6.81 3.59 -27.25
C VAL A 789 -6.85 4.95 -26.56
N ALA A 790 -7.97 5.67 -26.66
CA ALA A 790 -8.14 6.96 -25.99
C ALA A 790 -8.04 6.85 -24.47
N MET A 791 -8.75 5.89 -23.87
CA MET A 791 -8.70 5.65 -22.43
C MET A 791 -7.30 5.24 -21.96
N GLY A 792 -6.62 4.36 -22.69
CA GLY A 792 -5.24 3.97 -22.41
C GLY A 792 -4.30 5.16 -22.45
N LEU A 793 -4.36 5.98 -23.50
CA LEU A 793 -3.57 7.21 -23.61
C LEU A 793 -3.86 8.19 -22.47
N SER A 794 -5.13 8.38 -22.10
CA SER A 794 -5.52 9.19 -20.95
C SER A 794 -4.87 8.69 -19.66
N VAL A 795 -4.95 7.38 -19.40
CA VAL A 795 -4.35 6.71 -18.22
C VAL A 795 -2.83 6.87 -18.20
N TYR A 796 -2.14 6.66 -19.32
CA TYR A 796 -0.68 6.84 -19.39
C TYR A 796 -0.27 8.30 -19.20
N LEU A 797 -1.01 9.26 -19.77
CA LEU A 797 -0.73 10.69 -19.56
C LEU A 797 -0.84 11.07 -18.08
N VAL A 798 -1.87 10.61 -17.39
CA VAL A 798 -2.10 10.97 -15.98
C VAL A 798 -1.18 10.21 -15.03
N MET A 799 -1.01 8.89 -15.21
CA MET A 799 -0.20 8.08 -14.30
C MET A 799 1.30 8.22 -14.57
N GLY A 800 1.71 8.26 -15.85
CA GLY A 800 3.12 8.34 -16.24
C GLY A 800 3.61 9.79 -16.41
N GLY A 801 2.71 10.71 -16.77
CA GLY A 801 3.01 12.11 -17.05
C GLY A 801 2.26 13.10 -16.15
N GLY A 802 1.91 12.70 -14.92
CA GLY A 802 1.08 13.50 -14.03
C GLY A 802 1.58 14.94 -13.81
N GLU A 803 2.89 15.14 -13.73
CA GLU A 803 3.51 16.48 -13.59
C GLU A 803 3.38 17.35 -14.86
N MET A 804 3.27 16.73 -16.03
CA MET A 804 2.97 17.42 -17.29
C MET A 804 1.47 17.77 -17.39
N CYS A 805 0.61 16.98 -16.75
CA CYS A 805 -0.84 17.16 -16.81
C CYS A 805 -1.36 18.13 -15.73
N PHE A 806 -0.74 18.17 -14.56
CA PHE A 806 -1.20 18.96 -13.42
C PHE A 806 -0.07 19.75 -12.79
N ALA A 807 -0.38 20.94 -12.26
CA ALA A 807 0.51 21.67 -11.38
C ALA A 807 0.76 20.86 -10.08
N ARG A 808 1.92 21.08 -9.46
CA ARG A 808 2.16 20.55 -8.12
C ARG A 808 1.29 21.36 -7.17
N PHE A 809 0.49 20.65 -6.37
CA PHE A 809 -0.41 21.26 -5.41
C PHE A 809 -0.66 20.27 -4.27
N THR A 810 -0.38 20.70 -3.05
CA THR A 810 -0.48 19.94 -1.81
C THR A 810 -1.47 20.60 -0.84
N MET A 811 -1.74 19.95 0.29
CA MET A 811 -2.66 20.53 1.30
C MET A 811 -2.05 21.69 2.10
N LYS A 812 -0.74 21.96 1.96
CA LYS A 812 -0.10 23.11 2.61
C LYS A 812 -0.31 24.40 1.83
N ASP A 813 -0.39 24.27 0.52
CA ASP A 813 -0.44 25.32 -0.50
C ASP A 813 -1.75 26.13 -0.44
N SER A 814 -1.78 27.26 -1.14
CA SER A 814 -2.90 28.17 -1.25
C SER A 814 -3.18 28.51 -2.72
N ILE A 815 -4.45 28.66 -3.08
CA ILE A 815 -4.85 28.96 -4.47
C ILE A 815 -4.29 30.31 -4.94
N GLU A 816 -4.26 31.30 -4.06
CA GLU A 816 -3.80 32.65 -4.39
C GLU A 816 -2.29 32.70 -4.70
N ARG A 817 -1.46 32.06 -3.87
CA ARG A 817 -0.01 32.06 -4.02
C ARG A 817 0.47 31.09 -5.09
N ASP A 818 -0.02 29.85 -5.04
CA ASP A 818 0.60 28.71 -5.74
C ASP A 818 -0.08 28.41 -7.09
N LEU A 819 -1.30 28.92 -7.31
CA LEU A 819 -2.04 28.81 -8.59
C LEU A 819 -2.36 30.17 -9.23
N GLY A 820 -1.81 31.26 -8.71
CA GLY A 820 -2.03 32.63 -9.24
C GLY A 820 -3.47 33.11 -9.12
N GLY A 821 -4.24 32.60 -8.14
CA GLY A 821 -5.62 32.98 -7.89
C GLY A 821 -6.68 32.25 -8.72
N ASP A 822 -6.29 31.41 -9.70
CA ASP A 822 -7.23 30.59 -10.48
C ASP A 822 -7.05 29.10 -10.18
N ALA A 823 -8.10 28.49 -9.62
CA ALA A 823 -8.14 27.06 -9.32
C ALA A 823 -7.97 26.17 -10.57
N TRP A 824 -8.34 26.65 -11.76
CA TRP A 824 -8.20 25.90 -13.01
C TRP A 824 -6.77 25.84 -13.55
N SER A 825 -5.88 26.72 -13.07
CA SER A 825 -4.43 26.65 -13.33
C SER A 825 -3.80 25.35 -12.83
N LEU A 826 -4.50 24.61 -11.96
CA LEU A 826 -4.10 23.26 -11.56
C LEU A 826 -3.98 22.31 -12.77
N ILE A 827 -4.79 22.49 -13.82
CA ILE A 827 -4.80 21.63 -15.00
C ILE A 827 -3.96 22.29 -16.10
N LYS A 828 -2.86 21.64 -16.49
CA LYS A 828 -2.03 22.07 -17.62
C LYS A 828 -2.61 21.58 -18.95
N PHE A 829 -2.12 22.10 -20.07
CA PHE A 829 -2.61 21.72 -21.41
C PHE A 829 -2.66 20.20 -21.68
N PRO A 830 -1.63 19.39 -21.35
CA PRO A 830 -1.72 17.93 -21.47
C PRO A 830 -2.81 17.30 -20.60
N GLY A 831 -3.14 17.92 -19.46
CA GLY A 831 -4.23 17.49 -18.59
C GLY A 831 -5.60 17.65 -19.24
N TYR A 832 -5.84 18.76 -19.95
CA TYR A 832 -7.07 18.95 -20.73
C TYR A 832 -7.20 17.91 -21.86
N ILE A 833 -6.09 17.55 -22.52
CA ILE A 833 -6.07 16.45 -23.50
C ILE A 833 -6.47 15.13 -22.83
N ALA A 834 -5.88 14.80 -21.67
CA ALA A 834 -6.19 13.58 -20.94
C ALA A 834 -7.67 13.51 -20.53
N ILE A 835 -8.26 14.63 -20.10
CA ILE A 835 -9.69 14.74 -19.77
C ILE A 835 -10.55 14.56 -21.03
N GLY A 836 -10.18 15.18 -22.15
CA GLY A 836 -10.89 15.00 -23.43
C GLY A 836 -10.91 13.53 -23.89
N LEU A 837 -9.77 12.84 -23.77
CA LEU A 837 -9.65 11.41 -24.07
C LEU A 837 -10.49 10.55 -23.12
N LEU A 838 -10.56 10.90 -21.83
CA LEU A 838 -11.44 10.25 -20.85
C LEU A 838 -12.91 10.41 -21.23
N VAL A 839 -13.35 11.63 -21.56
CA VAL A 839 -14.74 11.92 -21.99
C VAL A 839 -15.09 11.09 -23.23
N TYR A 840 -14.19 11.00 -24.20
CA TYR A 840 -14.40 10.14 -25.37
C TYR A 840 -14.49 8.65 -24.99
N GLY A 841 -13.65 8.17 -24.06
CA GLY A 841 -13.74 6.80 -23.54
C GLY A 841 -15.07 6.50 -22.86
N ILE A 842 -15.61 7.44 -22.07
CA ILE A 842 -16.94 7.35 -21.44
C ILE A 842 -18.03 7.31 -22.51
N PHE A 843 -17.93 8.16 -23.53
CA PHE A 843 -18.85 8.17 -24.66
C PHE A 843 -18.86 6.82 -25.38
N ALA A 844 -17.68 6.28 -25.73
CA ALA A 844 -17.54 4.99 -26.39
C ALA A 844 -18.15 3.85 -25.56
N LEU A 845 -17.86 3.81 -24.26
CA LEU A 845 -18.43 2.83 -23.33
C LEU A 845 -19.96 2.93 -23.27
N THR A 846 -20.50 4.15 -23.18
CA THR A 846 -21.95 4.40 -23.07
C THR A 846 -22.69 3.97 -24.34
N VAL A 847 -22.16 4.32 -25.51
CA VAL A 847 -22.74 3.95 -26.81
C VAL A 847 -22.74 2.43 -26.99
N PHE A 848 -21.62 1.77 -26.70
CA PHE A 848 -21.54 0.31 -26.78
C PHE A 848 -22.51 -0.37 -25.80
N HIS A 849 -22.55 0.09 -24.54
CA HIS A 849 -23.39 -0.50 -23.50
C HIS A 849 -24.89 -0.36 -23.82
N LYS A 850 -25.33 0.82 -24.31
CA LYS A 850 -26.72 1.03 -24.73
C LYS A 850 -27.14 0.11 -25.87
N TRP A 851 -26.27 -0.08 -26.87
CA TRP A 851 -26.54 -1.00 -27.98
C TRP A 851 -26.58 -2.45 -27.52
N ALA A 852 -25.60 -2.86 -26.71
CA ALA A 852 -25.48 -4.22 -26.22
C ALA A 852 -26.71 -4.60 -25.40
N ASN A 853 -27.12 -3.75 -24.44
CA ASN A 853 -28.32 -3.98 -23.63
C ASN A 853 -29.58 -4.07 -24.51
N LYS A 854 -29.78 -3.14 -25.45
CA LYS A 854 -30.94 -3.20 -26.37
C LYS A 854 -30.99 -4.49 -27.18
N LYS A 855 -29.84 -5.05 -27.56
CA LYS A 855 -29.76 -6.30 -28.32
C LYS A 855 -30.02 -7.51 -27.42
N THR A 856 -29.49 -7.51 -26.19
CA THR A 856 -29.75 -8.54 -25.17
C THR A 856 -31.21 -8.57 -24.75
N ASP A 857 -31.83 -7.41 -24.50
CA ASP A 857 -33.22 -7.33 -24.07
C ASP A 857 -34.19 -7.81 -25.17
N ARG A 858 -33.88 -7.55 -26.45
CA ARG A 858 -34.61 -8.14 -27.58
C ARG A 858 -34.49 -9.66 -27.61
N ALA A 859 -33.29 -10.20 -27.42
CA ALA A 859 -33.09 -11.65 -27.39
C ALA A 859 -33.84 -12.30 -26.22
N LEU A 860 -33.89 -11.65 -25.07
CA LEU A 860 -34.66 -12.09 -23.90
C LEU A 860 -36.18 -12.09 -24.18
N GLN A 861 -36.69 -11.05 -24.85
CA GLN A 861 -38.10 -10.96 -25.27
C GLN A 861 -38.52 -12.08 -26.25
N HIS A 862 -37.57 -12.60 -27.03
CA HIS A 862 -37.80 -13.74 -27.92
C HIS A 862 -37.73 -15.10 -27.20
N GLY A 863 -37.64 -15.13 -25.86
CA GLY A 863 -37.69 -16.36 -25.07
C GLY A 863 -36.46 -17.25 -25.20
N LEU A 864 -35.32 -16.70 -25.62
CA LEU A 864 -34.05 -17.42 -25.71
C LEU A 864 -33.47 -17.62 -24.31
N VAL A 865 -33.46 -18.87 -23.83
CA VAL A 865 -32.80 -19.26 -22.58
C VAL A 865 -31.57 -20.11 -22.92
N VAL A 866 -30.42 -19.75 -22.35
CA VAL A 866 -29.17 -20.51 -22.49
C VAL A 866 -29.21 -21.72 -21.53
N VAL A 867 -29.19 -22.94 -22.07
CA VAL A 867 -29.41 -24.17 -21.27
C VAL A 867 -28.11 -24.93 -20.97
N GLY A 868 -26.98 -24.44 -21.48
CA GLY A 868 -25.67 -24.93 -21.10
C GLY A 868 -24.57 -24.54 -22.10
N THR A 869 -23.33 -24.56 -21.60
CA THR A 869 -22.11 -24.41 -22.41
C THR A 869 -21.35 -25.72 -22.41
N LYS A 870 -21.71 -26.67 -23.29
CA LYS A 870 -20.86 -27.83 -23.61
C LYS A 870 -20.30 -27.61 -25.02
N GLY A 871 -19.01 -27.30 -25.12
CA GLY A 871 -18.34 -27.00 -26.41
C GLY A 871 -18.59 -25.58 -26.92
N THR A 872 -17.99 -25.23 -28.06
CA THR A 872 -18.01 -23.90 -28.70
C THR A 872 -19.39 -23.41 -29.18
N GLY A 873 -20.46 -24.15 -28.88
CA GLY A 873 -21.84 -23.81 -29.19
C GLY A 873 -22.68 -23.57 -27.93
N VAL A 874 -23.58 -22.58 -27.99
CA VAL A 874 -24.56 -22.29 -26.95
C VAL A 874 -25.89 -22.90 -27.40
N ASN A 875 -26.46 -23.81 -26.60
CA ASN A 875 -27.76 -24.40 -26.90
C ASN A 875 -28.88 -23.52 -26.34
N TYR A 876 -29.85 -23.20 -27.20
CA TYR A 876 -31.04 -22.44 -26.84
C TYR A 876 -32.25 -23.35 -26.69
N LEU A 877 -33.03 -23.15 -25.63
CA LEU A 877 -34.43 -23.60 -25.60
C LEU A 877 -35.32 -22.39 -25.86
N ALA A 878 -36.25 -22.54 -26.81
CA ALA A 878 -37.33 -21.59 -27.00
C ALA A 878 -38.34 -21.78 -25.87
N ALA A 879 -38.48 -20.78 -25.00
CA ALA A 879 -39.51 -20.74 -23.97
C ALA A 879 -40.89 -20.49 -24.61
N GLY A 880 -41.47 -21.51 -25.26
CA GLY A 880 -42.80 -21.35 -25.87
C GLY A 880 -43.33 -22.47 -26.78
N GLY A 881 -42.60 -23.56 -27.01
CA GLY A 881 -43.08 -24.68 -27.83
C GLY A 881 -43.47 -25.89 -26.99
N ARG A 882 -44.74 -26.35 -27.07
CA ARG A 882 -45.11 -27.74 -26.73
C ARG A 882 -44.43 -28.69 -27.73
N SER A 883 -43.14 -28.91 -27.56
CA SER A 883 -42.29 -29.98 -28.12
C SER A 883 -40.85 -29.51 -27.93
N GLY A 884 -40.02 -30.28 -27.22
CA GLY A 884 -38.63 -29.95 -26.94
C GLY A 884 -37.73 -30.02 -28.18
N SER A 885 -37.81 -29.04 -29.08
CA SER A 885 -36.86 -28.86 -30.16
C SER A 885 -35.72 -27.94 -29.72
N VAL A 886 -34.55 -28.53 -29.47
CA VAL A 886 -33.27 -27.80 -29.34
C VAL A 886 -32.93 -27.20 -30.68
N VAL A 887 -32.82 -25.87 -30.76
CA VAL A 887 -32.40 -25.19 -32.00
C VAL A 887 -30.89 -25.00 -31.94
N SER A 888 -30.16 -25.86 -32.63
CA SER A 888 -28.73 -25.70 -32.90
C SER A 888 -28.57 -24.66 -34.01
N VAL A 889 -27.98 -23.50 -33.71
CA VAL A 889 -27.60 -22.54 -34.75
C VAL A 889 -26.19 -22.89 -35.21
N GLU A 890 -26.08 -23.61 -36.33
CA GLU A 890 -24.82 -23.73 -37.06
C GLU A 890 -24.43 -22.37 -37.65
N SER A 891 -23.18 -21.97 -37.39
CA SER A 891 -22.56 -20.79 -37.95
C SER A 891 -22.53 -20.89 -39.48
N ALA A 892 -23.34 -20.08 -40.15
CA ALA A 892 -23.31 -19.94 -41.60
C ALA A 892 -21.99 -19.27 -42.05
N SER A 893 -21.04 -20.10 -42.50
CA SER A 893 -20.05 -19.72 -43.49
C SER A 893 -20.05 -20.79 -44.56
N THR A 894 -20.50 -20.45 -45.77
CA THR A 894 -19.84 -20.69 -47.08
C THR A 894 -20.89 -20.58 -48.21
N VAL A 895 -20.84 -19.49 -48.96
CA VAL A 895 -21.20 -19.44 -50.39
C VAL A 895 -19.84 -19.61 -51.10
N GLY A 896 -19.56 -20.49 -52.05
CA GLY A 896 -20.37 -21.31 -52.94
C GLY A 896 -19.61 -21.32 -54.28
N SER A 897 -19.01 -22.44 -54.66
CA SER A 897 -18.58 -22.73 -56.04
C SER A 897 -18.33 -24.23 -56.15
N GLY A 898 -19.26 -24.92 -56.79
CA GLY A 898 -19.25 -26.38 -56.94
C GLY A 898 -18.34 -26.86 -58.07
N LEU A 899 -17.91 -28.12 -57.93
CA LEU A 899 -17.67 -29.03 -59.04
C LEU A 899 -17.90 -30.48 -58.53
N GLU A 900 -18.87 -31.14 -59.17
CA GLU A 900 -19.14 -32.58 -59.33
C GLU A 900 -17.85 -33.43 -59.54
N ILE A 901 -17.66 -34.72 -59.20
CA ILE A 901 -18.46 -35.98 -59.23
C ILE A 901 -17.69 -37.09 -58.45
N GLY A 902 -18.41 -38.10 -57.91
CA GLY A 902 -17.94 -39.47 -57.62
C GLY A 902 -17.43 -39.70 -56.19
N GLY A 903 -17.87 -40.67 -55.39
CA GLY A 903 -18.46 -41.99 -55.63
C GLY A 903 -17.63 -42.99 -54.82
N GLY A 904 -18.22 -43.73 -53.87
CA GLY A 904 -17.57 -44.90 -53.26
C GLY A 904 -17.62 -45.02 -51.74
N GLU A 905 -18.32 -46.07 -51.32
CA GLU A 905 -18.01 -47.01 -50.23
C GLU A 905 -18.34 -46.68 -48.76
N GLU A 906 -19.21 -47.57 -48.25
CA GLU A 906 -19.51 -47.90 -46.86
C GLU A 906 -18.26 -48.32 -46.08
N GLU A 907 -18.15 -47.88 -44.82
CA GLU A 907 -17.51 -48.69 -43.80
C GLU A 907 -18.15 -48.41 -42.42
N ASP A 908 -18.66 -49.49 -41.82
CA ASP A 908 -19.27 -49.56 -40.50
C ASP A 908 -18.25 -49.25 -39.38
N GLY A 909 -18.66 -48.41 -38.42
CA GLY A 909 -17.83 -48.02 -37.29
C GLY A 909 -18.66 -47.72 -36.04
N GLU A 910 -18.89 -48.78 -35.27
CA GLU A 910 -19.56 -48.88 -33.97
C GLU A 910 -19.11 -47.80 -32.94
N VAL A 911 -20.02 -46.93 -32.48
CA VAL A 911 -19.77 -45.96 -31.40
C VAL A 911 -20.51 -46.37 -30.13
N LYS A 912 -19.74 -46.78 -29.11
CA LYS A 912 -20.21 -47.05 -27.74
C LYS A 912 -20.52 -45.76 -26.99
N THR A 913 -21.73 -45.68 -26.45
CA THR A 913 -22.18 -44.72 -25.44
C THR A 913 -21.54 -44.98 -24.07
N PRO A 914 -21.14 -43.95 -23.30
CA PRO A 914 -20.99 -44.09 -21.86
C PRO A 914 -22.16 -43.44 -21.11
N ASP A 915 -22.61 -44.19 -20.10
CA ASP A 915 -23.67 -43.88 -19.15
C ASP A 915 -23.43 -42.59 -18.34
N ASN A 916 -24.52 -41.88 -18.06
CA ASN A 916 -24.56 -40.69 -17.21
C ASN A 916 -24.74 -41.09 -15.72
N VAL A 917 -23.91 -40.49 -14.86
CA VAL A 917 -24.23 -40.10 -13.47
C VAL A 917 -23.85 -38.63 -13.31
#